data_AF-A0A9D8REF7-F1
#
_entry.id   AF-A0A9D8REF7-F1
#
_cell.length_a   1.000
_cell.length_b   1.000
_cell.length_c   1.000
_cell.angle_alpha   90.00
_cell.angle_beta   90.00
_cell.angle_gamma   90.00
#
_symmetry.space_group_name_H-M   'P 1'
#
loop_
_entity.id
_entity.type
_entity.pdbx_description
1 polymer ?
#
loop_
_entity_poly.entity_id
_entity_poly.type
_entity_poly.pdbx_seq_one_letter_code
_entity_poly.pdbx_strand_id
1 'polypeptide(L)'
;MLNYFIADDEEIIRNGLKCIIDWKDCGFMLCGEASNGKDAVSQIIDLRPHLVMLDIKMPGMSGIDVIKQVSEYFTKNNLTIPAFIILTGFSEFEFAKDALNYGAKAYLLKPVDEDELEKNVRNIAKEINEQNNLKENSKNAKELETKDYLLKLIRTEAFSEMKNPTDSVFFEDSEKSFYQAIIFNLDYYQSEYKKELNKVIQNYFSFFTKVIIEQNENILLILKTSNTKGVQNCIERITSLHEARTFITCGNNYMGLDGLVKSYNEATDNKKFLFYFDKEKCISPELAEQNEKLLEEAGNKDFKQTINKYIEDLIFCIETYDKKKLEETKKELYETFFKPLLSEAETKKNLIYCILELRNRITSKYPQRDIADGSTFDVVPNILEKKTFESMFEYFTNILDDFIENFNFNTADSVIVKVIAYVKANYTQDLKLEALGQMFNCNSAYLGKRFKKYTGEQFNTYIDNLRIEDAKNKLLNTDLKIYQISKLVGYTNTDYFFMKFKKSTGMTPKEFKSRNSKDSENTEGSGKKSLILMLFMLVCVFISCSKKAQESVAEPITFTFFSSDLSKPQYFNDMIAKEITKKTGVTLKFEYSTENPDDAINLMIANANYQDFIYAKGNLTKLIEQNAVLKLDDYIEKYGQNMKKLYGDQLSRLRYTLDNPYIYSVGTYEIKNKIMEVSGNMPIQNAVLKEFGYPRIKTLEDYENILLAYIKKYPEINGHKTIGISLITDSWYWYLGLSNPGNYVIGYPDDGQWIVDQETMEATYKFLYPEMKLFYKWLNKIYHEGLLDPESFTQDIDVWNSKLMDGYVLGTSYPYWGLKDINRYLVQNDLEQRTFAFLPVSYDENYKDPALKDYGYSGGWGIAISKDCKDPVRAFKFLDWMCSEEAQILVNWGIEGKHYYYDKNGRRISYQNIDENDGVGRYIYPFPEAGGGFIDSTGNPLAKLYKENIIENYSSAEKETLSAYGAELWTELFPTSQELGVSKHGQVWQYPLSSQMTKVISEVDEYVKDRLIKMIVAPEKDFDANWEEMRENIIKMGMIEINNQCTELIKMKMKLWEK
;
A
#
# COMPACT_ATOMS: atom_id res chain seq x y z
N MET A 1 -8.94 51.41 7.00
CA MET A 1 -8.65 52.86 7.08
C MET A 1 -8.80 53.27 8.53
N LEU A 2 -7.84 54.02 9.08
CA LEU A 2 -7.79 54.42 10.48
C LEU A 2 -8.65 55.67 10.73
N ASN A 3 -8.96 55.97 11.98
CA ASN A 3 -9.81 57.11 12.37
C ASN A 3 -9.00 58.17 13.13
N TYR A 4 -9.22 59.45 12.84
CA TYR A 4 -8.63 60.55 13.60
C TYR A 4 -9.67 61.53 14.16
N PHE A 5 -9.31 62.20 15.26
CA PHE A 5 -10.14 63.16 15.99
C PHE A 5 -9.38 64.46 16.21
N ILE A 6 -10.05 65.62 16.14
CA ILE A 6 -9.44 66.94 16.40
C ILE A 6 -10.17 67.65 17.55
N ALA A 7 -9.43 68.19 18.52
CA ALA A 7 -9.97 69.11 19.52
C ALA A 7 -9.19 70.42 19.56
N ASP A 8 -9.88 71.53 19.36
CA ASP A 8 -9.34 72.90 19.41
C ASP A 8 -10.51 73.86 19.65
N ASP A 9 -10.34 74.90 20.45
CA ASP A 9 -11.42 75.84 20.77
C ASP A 9 -11.75 76.77 19.58
N GLU A 10 -10.80 77.02 18.68
CA GLU A 10 -10.99 77.82 17.49
C GLU A 10 -11.49 76.98 16.30
N GLU A 11 -12.70 77.29 15.81
CA GLU A 11 -13.29 76.60 14.65
C GLU A 11 -12.47 76.73 13.37
N ILE A 12 -11.82 77.89 13.18
CA ILE A 12 -10.95 78.15 12.03
C ILE A 12 -9.75 77.18 12.02
N ILE A 13 -9.17 76.89 13.19
CA ILE A 13 -8.04 75.96 13.31
C ILE A 13 -8.50 74.53 13.01
N ARG A 14 -9.64 74.10 13.55
CA ARG A 14 -10.20 72.76 13.25
C ARG A 14 -10.46 72.58 11.76
N ASN A 15 -11.04 73.58 11.09
CA ASN A 15 -11.30 73.52 9.65
C ASN A 15 -10.01 73.55 8.83
N GLY A 16 -9.00 74.32 9.25
CA GLY A 16 -7.67 74.30 8.65
C GLY A 16 -7.02 72.92 8.70
N LEU A 17 -7.02 72.27 9.87
CA LEU A 17 -6.42 70.94 10.07
C LEU A 17 -7.10 69.83 9.26
N LYS A 18 -8.40 69.94 8.99
CA LYS A 18 -9.11 68.98 8.12
C LYS A 18 -8.65 69.05 6.66
N CYS A 19 -8.13 70.20 6.23
CA CYS A 19 -7.80 70.49 4.84
C CYS A 19 -6.30 70.64 4.58
N ILE A 20 -5.46 70.68 5.61
CA ILE A 20 -4.02 70.94 5.50
C ILE A 20 -3.24 69.81 4.81
N ILE A 21 -3.67 68.55 4.94
CA ILE A 21 -3.06 67.38 4.30
C ILE A 21 -4.11 66.45 3.68
N ASP A 22 -3.71 65.57 2.76
CA ASP A 22 -4.57 64.48 2.28
C ASP A 22 -4.63 63.34 3.30
N TRP A 23 -5.61 63.46 4.22
CA TRP A 23 -5.86 62.48 5.26
C TRP A 23 -6.15 61.07 4.73
N LYS A 24 -6.82 60.96 3.57
CA LYS A 24 -7.17 59.66 2.99
C LYS A 24 -5.94 58.96 2.46
N ASP A 25 -5.06 59.69 1.79
CA ASP A 25 -3.77 59.16 1.31
C ASP A 25 -2.84 58.77 2.47
N CYS A 26 -2.95 59.48 3.60
CA CYS A 26 -2.28 59.10 4.86
C CYS A 26 -2.94 57.91 5.58
N GLY A 27 -4.05 57.38 5.06
CA GLY A 27 -4.75 56.20 5.60
C GLY A 27 -5.74 56.49 6.73
N PHE A 28 -6.15 57.75 6.92
CA PHE A 28 -7.01 58.20 8.01
C PHE A 28 -8.33 58.82 7.52
N MET A 29 -9.37 58.75 8.37
CA MET A 29 -10.67 59.41 8.17
C MET A 29 -11.10 60.14 9.45
N LEU A 30 -11.70 61.32 9.32
CA LEU A 30 -12.19 62.09 10.46
C LEU A 30 -13.38 61.36 11.09
N CYS A 31 -13.31 61.05 12.39
CA CYS A 31 -14.42 60.43 13.11
C CYS A 31 -15.15 61.38 14.06
N GLY A 32 -14.55 62.52 14.43
CA GLY A 32 -15.19 63.52 15.28
C GLY A 32 -14.33 64.74 15.57
N GLU A 33 -14.95 65.77 16.16
CA GLU A 33 -14.26 66.97 16.62
C GLU A 33 -14.88 67.56 17.90
N ALA A 34 -14.10 68.32 18.67
CA ALA A 34 -14.57 69.01 19.88
C ALA A 34 -13.99 70.42 20.01
N SER A 35 -14.75 71.30 20.67
CA SER A 35 -14.34 72.70 20.96
C SER A 35 -13.92 72.93 22.41
N ASN A 36 -14.01 71.92 23.28
CA ASN A 36 -13.61 71.99 24.68
C ASN A 36 -13.15 70.63 25.18
N GLY A 37 -12.34 70.59 26.24
CA GLY A 37 -11.71 69.34 26.68
C GLY A 37 -12.68 68.33 27.31
N LYS A 38 -13.81 68.76 27.90
CA LYS A 38 -14.81 67.83 28.46
C LYS A 38 -15.53 67.04 27.36
N ASP A 39 -15.95 67.74 26.31
CA ASP A 39 -16.58 67.10 25.15
C ASP A 39 -15.57 66.22 24.40
N ALA A 40 -14.29 66.63 24.34
CA ALA A 40 -13.23 65.81 23.76
C ALA A 40 -13.09 64.46 24.47
N VAL A 41 -13.04 64.43 25.82
CA VAL A 41 -12.95 63.17 26.58
C VAL A 41 -14.14 62.25 26.28
N SER A 42 -15.36 62.77 26.34
CA SER A 42 -16.57 61.96 26.08
C SER A 42 -16.55 61.37 24.67
N GLN A 43 -16.28 62.20 23.66
CA GLN A 43 -16.29 61.75 22.27
C GLN A 43 -15.13 60.82 21.94
N ILE A 44 -13.94 61.00 22.52
CA ILE A 44 -12.80 60.09 22.30
C ILE A 44 -13.10 58.70 22.88
N ILE A 45 -13.75 58.63 24.05
CA ILE A 45 -14.16 57.35 24.66
C ILE A 45 -15.19 56.62 23.79
N ASP A 46 -16.16 57.37 23.24
CA ASP A 46 -17.25 56.80 22.45
C ASP A 46 -16.78 56.39 21.04
N LEU A 47 -16.06 57.29 20.36
CA LEU A 47 -15.65 57.12 18.96
C LEU A 47 -14.39 56.28 18.79
N ARG A 48 -13.60 56.11 19.86
CA ARG A 48 -12.35 55.33 19.89
C ARG A 48 -11.45 55.60 18.66
N PRO A 49 -11.05 56.85 18.44
CA PRO A 49 -10.13 57.18 17.35
C PRO A 49 -8.80 56.44 17.50
N HIS A 50 -8.06 56.33 16.39
CA HIS A 50 -6.69 55.80 16.39
C HIS A 50 -5.66 56.91 16.60
N LEU A 51 -5.99 58.14 16.17
CA LEU A 51 -5.19 59.35 16.31
C LEU A 51 -6.05 60.50 16.86
N VAL A 52 -5.52 61.26 17.81
CA VAL A 52 -6.17 62.44 18.38
C VAL A 52 -5.21 63.63 18.32
N MET A 53 -5.65 64.72 17.69
CA MET A 53 -4.96 66.01 17.69
C MET A 53 -5.62 66.93 18.70
N LEU A 54 -4.85 67.47 19.65
CA LEU A 54 -5.38 68.23 20.79
C LEU A 54 -4.66 69.56 20.96
N ASP A 55 -5.41 70.64 21.07
CA ASP A 55 -4.90 71.90 21.59
C ASP A 55 -4.57 71.82 23.09
N ILE A 56 -3.52 72.54 23.53
CA ILE A 56 -3.14 72.57 24.95
C ILE A 56 -4.16 73.34 25.79
N LYS A 57 -4.65 74.49 25.32
CA LYS A 57 -5.49 75.43 26.09
C LYS A 57 -6.92 75.49 25.57
N MET A 58 -7.68 74.46 25.91
CA MET A 58 -9.11 74.45 25.66
C MET A 58 -9.92 74.86 26.91
N PRO A 59 -11.10 75.49 26.74
CA PRO A 59 -12.02 75.76 27.84
C PRO A 59 -12.41 74.49 28.60
N GLY A 60 -12.52 74.61 29.93
CA GLY A 60 -13.04 73.56 30.82
C GLY A 60 -12.05 72.43 31.17
N MET A 61 -11.08 72.11 30.31
CA MET A 61 -10.05 71.08 30.55
C MET A 61 -8.90 71.23 29.54
N SER A 62 -7.64 71.14 30.00
CA SER A 62 -6.47 71.26 29.12
C SER A 62 -6.24 69.99 28.30
N GLY A 63 -5.54 70.10 27.15
CA GLY A 63 -5.22 68.93 26.31
C GLY A 63 -4.42 67.85 27.05
N ILE A 64 -3.60 68.24 28.04
CA ILE A 64 -2.84 67.31 28.89
C ILE A 64 -3.79 66.54 29.83
N ASP A 65 -4.79 67.21 30.39
CA ASP A 65 -5.80 66.57 31.24
C ASP A 65 -6.66 65.59 30.44
N VAL A 66 -6.95 65.91 29.16
CA VAL A 66 -7.62 64.99 28.23
C VAL A 66 -6.81 63.72 28.01
N ILE A 67 -5.50 63.83 27.70
CA ILE A 67 -4.61 62.66 27.53
C ILE A 67 -4.64 61.76 28.77
N LYS A 68 -4.53 62.36 29.97
CA LYS A 68 -4.51 61.62 31.24
C LYS A 68 -5.80 60.84 31.46
N GLN A 69 -6.95 61.51 31.35
CA GLN A 69 -8.25 60.89 31.60
C GLN A 69 -8.58 59.80 30.58
N VAL A 70 -8.30 60.04 29.30
CA VAL A 70 -8.50 59.04 28.25
C VAL A 70 -7.57 57.85 28.48
N SER A 71 -6.28 58.08 28.71
CA SER A 71 -5.31 56.99 28.92
C SER A 71 -5.67 56.15 30.15
N GLU A 72 -6.09 56.76 31.25
CA GLU A 72 -6.53 56.06 32.46
C GLU A 72 -7.80 55.22 32.20
N TYR A 73 -8.80 55.80 31.53
CA TYR A 73 -10.03 55.08 31.18
C TYR A 73 -9.75 53.87 30.28
N PHE A 74 -8.96 54.06 29.23
CA PHE A 74 -8.64 53.00 28.29
C PHE A 74 -7.80 51.90 28.94
N THR A 75 -6.82 52.26 29.78
CA THR A 75 -6.03 51.29 30.55
C THR A 75 -6.91 50.48 31.50
N LYS A 76 -7.79 51.14 32.27
CA LYS A 76 -8.69 50.47 33.23
C LYS A 76 -9.68 49.51 32.56
N ASN A 77 -10.07 49.80 31.32
CA ASN A 77 -11.01 48.98 30.54
C ASN A 77 -10.32 48.06 29.53
N ASN A 78 -8.99 47.91 29.59
CA ASN A 78 -8.20 47.07 28.70
C ASN A 78 -8.40 47.38 27.19
N LEU A 79 -8.54 48.66 26.86
CA LEU A 79 -8.70 49.18 25.51
C LEU A 79 -7.36 49.73 24.97
N THR A 80 -7.22 49.77 23.64
CA THR A 80 -6.01 50.34 23.00
C THR A 80 -6.07 51.86 23.05
N ILE A 81 -5.07 52.47 23.69
CA ILE A 81 -4.95 53.93 23.84
C ILE A 81 -4.67 54.57 22.46
N PRO A 82 -5.36 55.65 22.07
CA PRO A 82 -5.07 56.35 20.82
C PRO A 82 -3.69 57.01 20.82
N ALA A 83 -3.12 57.23 19.64
CA ALA A 83 -1.96 58.10 19.48
C ALA A 83 -2.38 59.57 19.65
N PHE A 84 -1.61 60.36 20.39
CA PHE A 84 -1.89 61.78 20.59
C PHE A 84 -0.85 62.67 19.91
N ILE A 85 -1.31 63.71 19.21
CA ILE A 85 -0.50 64.83 18.72
C ILE A 85 -1.01 66.10 19.41
N ILE A 86 -0.10 66.90 19.93
CA ILE A 86 -0.43 68.13 20.67
C ILE A 86 -0.17 69.36 19.81
N LEU A 87 -1.10 70.31 19.80
CA LEU A 87 -1.01 71.58 19.06
C LEU A 87 -0.69 72.71 20.03
N THR A 88 0.35 73.50 19.76
CA THR A 88 0.96 74.41 20.76
C THR A 88 1.25 75.80 20.22
N GLY A 89 1.00 76.83 21.02
CA GLY A 89 1.48 78.19 20.73
C GLY A 89 2.93 78.41 21.17
N PHE A 90 3.59 79.45 20.64
CA PHE A 90 4.99 79.79 20.95
C PHE A 90 5.28 80.01 22.45
N SER A 91 4.30 80.47 23.23
CA SER A 91 4.40 80.68 24.68
C SER A 91 4.18 79.41 25.53
N GLU A 92 4.00 78.25 24.90
CA GLU A 92 3.49 77.02 25.56
C GLU A 92 4.44 75.82 25.42
N PHE A 93 5.67 76.07 24.96
CA PHE A 93 6.68 75.05 24.70
C PHE A 93 7.00 74.15 25.92
N GLU A 94 7.01 74.72 27.13
CA GLU A 94 7.22 73.96 28.37
C GLU A 94 6.10 72.93 28.61
N PHE A 95 4.84 73.27 28.30
CA PHE A 95 3.69 72.36 28.44
C PHE A 95 3.70 71.24 27.38
N ALA A 96 4.25 71.50 26.20
CA ALA A 96 4.40 70.50 25.13
C ALA A 96 5.31 69.34 25.55
N LYS A 97 6.40 69.64 26.27
CA LYS A 97 7.31 68.62 26.82
C LYS A 97 6.64 67.75 27.86
N ASP A 98 5.81 68.33 28.71
CA ASP A 98 5.04 67.56 29.71
C ASP A 98 4.07 66.60 29.03
N ALA A 99 3.43 66.98 27.92
CA ALA A 99 2.52 66.11 27.19
C ALA A 99 3.20 64.86 26.58
N LEU A 100 4.46 64.97 26.14
CA LEU A 100 5.26 63.83 25.69
C LEU A 100 5.53 62.84 26.83
N ASN A 101 5.77 63.34 28.06
CA ASN A 101 5.93 62.48 29.24
C ASN A 101 4.64 61.71 29.59
N TYR A 102 3.49 62.19 29.14
CA TYR A 102 2.18 61.52 29.30
C TYR A 102 1.78 60.67 28.08
N GLY A 103 2.71 60.38 27.16
CA GLY A 103 2.49 59.44 26.07
C GLY A 103 2.03 60.06 24.76
N ALA A 104 2.05 61.39 24.61
CA ALA A 104 1.89 62.01 23.30
C ALA A 104 3.04 61.60 22.36
N LYS A 105 2.71 61.33 21.10
CA LYS A 105 3.65 60.86 20.08
C LYS A 105 4.42 61.99 19.42
N ALA A 106 3.80 63.18 19.33
CA ALA A 106 4.41 64.38 18.79
C ALA A 106 3.72 65.63 19.33
N TYR A 107 4.35 66.79 19.14
CA TYR A 107 3.72 68.09 19.26
C TYR A 107 4.02 68.92 18.00
N LEU A 108 3.13 69.84 17.65
CA LEU A 108 3.23 70.73 16.50
C LEU A 108 3.03 72.18 16.97
N LEU A 109 3.81 73.10 16.41
CA LEU A 109 3.67 74.53 16.69
C LEU A 109 2.58 75.13 15.80
N LYS A 110 1.79 76.08 16.32
CA LYS A 110 0.84 76.89 15.56
C LYS A 110 1.55 78.13 14.97
N PRO A 111 1.39 78.46 13.67
CA PRO A 111 0.61 77.73 12.67
C PRO A 111 1.27 76.39 12.29
N VAL A 112 0.43 75.36 12.11
CA VAL A 112 0.89 73.99 11.86
C VAL A 112 1.55 73.89 10.49
N ASP A 113 2.74 73.30 10.45
CA ASP A 113 3.47 73.00 9.23
C ASP A 113 2.92 71.73 8.57
N GLU A 114 2.65 71.80 7.26
CA GLU A 114 2.05 70.72 6.47
C GLU A 114 2.95 69.49 6.40
N ASP A 115 4.22 69.68 6.05
CA ASP A 115 5.20 68.59 5.89
C ASP A 115 5.46 67.90 7.24
N GLU A 116 5.54 68.67 8.32
CA GLU A 116 5.75 68.13 9.67
C GLU A 116 4.54 67.32 10.15
N LEU A 117 3.32 67.80 9.92
CA LEU A 117 2.10 67.06 10.25
C LEU A 117 2.01 65.76 9.44
N GLU A 118 2.18 65.84 8.12
CA GLU A 118 2.08 64.68 7.23
C GLU A 118 3.07 63.58 7.65
N LYS A 119 4.32 63.95 7.91
CA LYS A 119 5.35 63.02 8.37
C LYS A 119 4.97 62.32 9.67
N ASN A 120 4.48 63.07 10.66
CA ASN A 120 4.06 62.50 11.95
C ASN A 120 2.86 61.56 11.79
N VAL A 121 1.86 61.95 11.01
CA VAL A 121 0.66 61.14 10.74
C VAL A 121 1.02 59.84 10.02
N ARG A 122 1.88 59.88 8.98
CA ARG A 122 2.31 58.68 8.25
C ARG A 122 3.11 57.71 9.12
N ASN A 123 3.99 58.23 9.99
CA ASN A 123 4.72 57.39 10.94
C ASN A 123 3.77 56.70 11.93
N ILE A 124 2.79 57.42 12.46
CA ILE A 124 1.77 56.86 13.37
C ILE A 124 0.91 55.81 12.65
N ALA A 125 0.47 56.06 11.40
CA ALA A 125 -0.25 55.07 10.60
C ALA A 125 0.57 53.78 10.43
N LYS A 126 1.87 53.91 10.12
CA LYS A 126 2.78 52.78 9.97
C LYS A 126 2.89 51.96 11.27
N GLU A 127 3.13 52.61 12.40
CA GLU A 127 3.21 51.95 13.71
C GLU A 127 1.91 51.20 14.05
N ILE A 128 0.74 51.82 13.83
CA ILE A 128 -0.56 51.22 14.14
C ILE A 128 -0.85 50.02 13.23
N ASN A 129 -0.54 50.13 11.94
CA ASN A 129 -0.73 49.04 10.99
C ASN A 129 0.23 47.86 11.24
N GLU A 130 1.48 48.13 11.61
CA GLU A 130 2.44 47.09 12.01
C GLU A 130 1.96 46.34 13.27
N GLN A 131 1.43 47.04 14.27
CA GLN A 131 0.85 46.41 15.45
C GLN A 131 -0.41 45.59 15.15
N ASN A 132 -1.28 46.06 14.25
CA ASN A 132 -2.46 45.31 13.84
C ASN A 132 -2.08 44.04 13.06
N ASN A 133 -1.12 44.15 12.13
CA ASN A 133 -0.60 43.01 11.37
C ASN A 133 0.08 41.98 12.30
N LEU A 134 0.83 42.42 13.31
CA LEU A 134 1.42 41.53 14.31
C LEU A 134 0.36 40.79 15.14
N LYS A 135 -0.74 41.46 15.53
CA LYS A 135 -1.87 40.84 16.23
C LYS A 135 -2.60 39.83 15.35
N GLU A 136 -2.84 40.13 14.08
CA GLU A 136 -3.52 39.24 13.13
C GLU A 136 -2.66 38.02 12.77
N ASN A 137 -1.36 38.23 12.55
CA ASN A 137 -0.39 37.15 12.35
C ASN A 137 -0.27 36.26 13.60
N SER A 138 -0.32 36.83 14.81
CA SER A 138 -0.29 36.05 16.05
C SER A 138 -1.53 35.17 16.25
N LYS A 139 -2.71 35.63 15.81
CA LYS A 139 -3.95 34.86 15.87
C LYS A 139 -3.93 33.69 14.88
N ASN A 140 -3.53 33.95 13.63
CA ASN A 140 -3.41 32.92 12.60
C ASN A 140 -2.32 31.89 12.94
N ALA A 141 -1.20 32.32 13.53
CA ALA A 141 -0.14 31.44 14.00
C ALA A 141 -0.63 30.51 15.13
N LYS A 142 -1.41 31.03 16.09
CA LYS A 142 -2.01 30.22 17.17
C LYS A 142 -3.03 29.20 16.68
N GLU A 143 -3.86 29.56 15.69
CA GLU A 143 -4.81 28.62 15.08
C GLU A 143 -4.10 27.49 14.31
N LEU A 144 -3.01 27.81 13.61
CA LEU A 144 -2.19 26.82 12.91
C LEU A 144 -1.47 25.89 13.90
N GLU A 145 -0.85 26.44 14.94
CA GLU A 145 -0.19 25.68 16.01
C GLU A 145 -1.17 24.73 16.73
N THR A 146 -2.41 25.19 16.95
CA THR A 146 -3.47 24.35 17.53
C THR A 146 -3.85 23.19 16.62
N LYS A 147 -3.97 23.41 15.30
CA LYS A 147 -4.25 22.35 14.32
C LYS A 147 -3.12 21.32 14.29
N ASP A 148 -1.88 21.79 14.24
CA ASP A 148 -0.69 20.92 14.21
C ASP A 148 -0.58 20.10 15.50
N TYR A 149 -0.87 20.71 16.66
CA TYR A 149 -0.89 20.02 17.94
C TYR A 149 -1.96 18.93 17.99
N LEU A 150 -3.21 19.25 17.61
CA LEU A 150 -4.30 18.26 17.62
C LEU A 150 -4.05 17.12 16.62
N LEU A 151 -3.48 17.42 15.45
CA LEU A 151 -3.06 16.40 14.48
C LEU A 151 -1.95 15.50 15.04
N LYS A 152 -0.96 16.09 15.70
CA LYS A 152 0.11 15.33 16.34
C LYS A 152 -0.45 14.42 17.42
N LEU A 153 -1.33 14.95 18.28
CA LEU A 153 -1.99 14.19 19.35
C LEU A 153 -2.76 12.99 18.79
N ILE A 154 -3.55 13.20 17.74
CA ILE A 154 -4.33 12.15 17.08
C ILE A 154 -3.41 11.10 16.42
N ARG A 155 -2.25 11.50 15.86
CA ARG A 155 -1.33 10.58 15.13
C ARG A 155 -0.41 9.78 16.04
N THR A 156 0.04 10.34 17.16
CA THR A 156 1.08 9.71 17.99
C THR A 156 0.54 8.91 19.16
N GLU A 157 -0.77 9.01 19.48
CA GLU A 157 -1.44 8.41 20.65
C GLU A 157 -0.80 8.69 22.03
N ALA A 158 0.28 9.48 22.10
CA ALA A 158 1.09 9.71 23.30
C ALA A 158 0.76 11.05 23.98
N PHE A 159 -0.11 11.01 25.00
CA PHE A 159 -0.47 12.17 25.83
C PHE A 159 0.64 12.57 26.82
N SER A 160 1.49 11.63 27.24
CA SER A 160 2.44 11.79 28.35
C SER A 160 3.68 12.65 28.07
N GLU A 161 3.98 12.95 26.80
CA GLU A 161 5.18 13.71 26.41
C GLU A 161 4.88 15.14 25.89
N MET A 162 3.60 15.52 25.81
CA MET A 162 3.21 16.81 25.24
C MET A 162 3.16 17.90 26.30
N LYS A 163 4.01 18.93 26.19
CA LYS A 163 3.95 20.13 27.05
C LYS A 163 2.57 20.80 26.94
N ASN A 164 2.05 21.26 28.09
CA ASN A 164 0.72 21.85 28.27
C ASN A 164 0.35 22.88 27.18
N PRO A 165 -0.76 22.68 26.44
CA PRO A 165 -1.18 23.55 25.34
C PRO A 165 -2.01 24.76 25.83
N THR A 166 -1.64 25.35 26.98
CA THR A 166 -2.49 26.31 27.73
C THR A 166 -2.67 27.68 27.08
N ASP A 167 -1.97 28.00 25.99
CA ASP A 167 -1.97 29.33 25.37
C ASP A 167 -2.85 29.44 24.11
N SER A 168 -3.58 28.37 23.77
CA SER A 168 -4.50 28.33 22.62
C SER A 168 -5.97 28.48 23.02
N VAL A 169 -6.68 29.24 22.19
CA VAL A 169 -8.12 29.54 22.30
C VAL A 169 -8.98 28.27 22.34
N PHE A 170 -8.49 27.14 21.80
CA PHE A 170 -9.22 25.87 21.85
C PHE A 170 -9.12 25.17 23.21
N PHE A 171 -7.99 25.32 23.90
CA PHE A 171 -7.71 24.67 25.19
C PHE A 171 -8.04 25.54 26.41
N GLU A 172 -8.46 26.79 26.20
CA GLU A 172 -9.03 27.66 27.24
C GLU A 172 -10.39 27.11 27.73
N ASP A 173 -10.36 26.04 28.54
CA ASP A 173 -11.43 25.61 29.45
C ASP A 173 -10.89 24.49 30.37
N SER A 174 -11.49 24.33 31.54
CA SER A 174 -11.07 23.43 32.62
C SER A 174 -10.98 21.93 32.24
N GLU A 175 -10.31 21.13 33.09
CA GLU A 175 -10.08 19.66 33.00
C GLU A 175 -11.33 18.76 32.79
N LYS A 176 -12.52 19.34 32.59
CA LYS A 176 -13.80 18.63 32.38
C LYS A 176 -14.42 18.88 30.99
N SER A 177 -13.61 19.23 30.01
CA SER A 177 -14.05 19.44 28.63
C SER A 177 -14.31 18.12 27.92
N PHE A 178 -15.39 18.05 27.14
CA PHE A 178 -15.75 16.91 26.31
C PHE A 178 -15.38 17.17 24.85
N TYR A 179 -14.82 16.16 24.19
CA TYR A 179 -14.32 16.23 22.83
C TYR A 179 -14.99 15.17 21.96
N GLN A 180 -15.35 15.59 20.74
CA GLN A 180 -15.90 14.70 19.73
C GLN A 180 -15.24 14.97 18.38
N ALA A 181 -14.81 13.90 17.71
CA ALA A 181 -14.33 13.93 16.34
C ALA A 181 -15.45 13.51 15.38
N ILE A 182 -15.59 14.28 14.30
CA ILE A 182 -16.56 14.06 13.24
C ILE A 182 -15.82 14.16 11.91
N ILE A 183 -15.93 13.14 11.06
CA ILE A 183 -15.28 13.09 9.76
C ILE A 183 -16.35 13.20 8.69
N PHE A 184 -16.22 14.20 7.82
CA PHE A 184 -17.01 14.35 6.61
C PHE A 184 -16.20 13.75 5.45
N ASN A 185 -16.65 12.60 4.95
CA ASN A 185 -16.06 11.86 3.84
C ASN A 185 -16.72 12.30 2.52
N LEU A 186 -15.92 12.69 1.53
CA LEU A 186 -16.40 13.20 0.25
C LEU A 186 -16.16 12.16 -0.85
N ASP A 187 -17.15 11.95 -1.70
CA ASP A 187 -17.11 10.87 -2.70
C ASP A 187 -16.40 11.24 -4.02
N TYR A 188 -16.00 12.52 -4.24
CA TYR A 188 -15.37 12.94 -5.50
C TYR A 188 -14.51 14.23 -5.39
N TYR A 189 -13.43 14.28 -6.17
CA TYR A 189 -12.47 15.39 -6.32
C TYR A 189 -13.05 16.64 -7.01
N GLN A 190 -13.91 17.39 -6.33
CA GLN A 190 -14.22 18.77 -6.74
C GLN A 190 -13.89 19.74 -5.61
N SER A 191 -12.80 20.48 -5.79
CA SER A 191 -12.29 21.49 -4.84
C SER A 191 -13.33 22.56 -4.51
N GLU A 192 -14.31 22.79 -5.38
CA GLU A 192 -15.40 23.75 -5.18
C GLU A 192 -16.45 23.26 -4.17
N TYR A 193 -16.88 21.99 -4.27
CA TYR A 193 -17.82 21.41 -3.31
C TYR A 193 -17.26 21.33 -1.90
N LYS A 194 -15.97 20.97 -1.76
CA LYS A 194 -15.27 20.98 -0.47
C LYS A 194 -15.28 22.37 0.17
N LYS A 195 -15.06 23.44 -0.62
CA LYS A 195 -15.13 24.83 -0.14
C LYS A 195 -16.53 25.23 0.30
N GLU A 196 -17.57 24.82 -0.42
CA GLU A 196 -18.97 25.07 -0.04
C GLU A 196 -19.35 24.35 1.25
N LEU A 197 -19.03 23.05 1.35
CA LEU A 197 -19.25 22.28 2.56
C LEU A 197 -18.52 22.87 3.76
N ASN A 198 -17.28 23.36 3.57
CA ASN A 198 -16.53 24.00 4.64
C ASN A 198 -17.23 25.27 5.16
N LYS A 199 -17.80 26.09 4.27
CA LYS A 199 -18.61 27.26 4.65
C LYS A 199 -19.87 26.83 5.42
N VAL A 200 -20.52 25.75 4.98
CA VAL A 200 -21.71 25.18 5.63
C VAL A 200 -21.37 24.68 7.04
N ILE A 201 -20.30 23.90 7.20
CA ILE A 201 -19.79 23.45 8.51
C ILE A 201 -19.45 24.65 9.41
N GLN A 202 -18.80 25.67 8.86
CA GLN A 202 -18.50 26.89 9.60
C GLN A 202 -19.76 27.58 10.13
N ASN A 203 -20.81 27.66 9.32
CA ASN A 203 -22.06 28.31 9.69
C ASN A 203 -22.86 27.49 10.72
N TYR A 204 -23.13 26.21 10.45
CA TYR A 204 -23.97 25.37 11.31
C TYR A 204 -23.32 25.06 12.65
N PHE A 205 -21.99 24.91 12.68
CA PHE A 205 -21.26 24.71 13.94
C PHE A 205 -20.74 26.01 14.56
N SER A 206 -21.20 27.20 14.12
CA SER A 206 -20.65 28.49 14.59
C SER A 206 -20.78 28.71 16.10
N PHE A 207 -21.76 28.06 16.73
CA PHE A 207 -22.02 28.14 18.17
C PHE A 207 -21.17 27.17 19.02
N PHE A 208 -20.30 26.36 18.40
CA PHE A 208 -19.42 25.41 19.10
C PHE A 208 -17.96 25.85 19.00
N THR A 209 -17.21 25.65 20.08
CA THR A 209 -15.75 25.70 20.04
C THR A 209 -15.25 24.54 19.18
N LYS A 210 -14.60 24.86 18.06
CA LYS A 210 -14.25 23.87 17.02
C LYS A 210 -12.90 24.13 16.37
N VAL A 211 -12.30 23.07 15.88
CA VAL A 211 -11.20 23.12 14.91
C VAL A 211 -11.61 22.33 13.68
N ILE A 212 -11.40 22.93 12.50
CA ILE A 212 -11.63 22.28 11.22
C ILE A 212 -10.30 22.00 10.56
N ILE A 213 -10.08 20.75 10.20
CA ILE A 213 -8.85 20.25 9.59
C ILE A 213 -9.21 19.59 8.27
N GLU A 214 -8.60 20.06 7.20
CA GLU A 214 -8.76 19.47 5.88
C GLU A 214 -7.68 18.40 5.65
N GLN A 215 -8.08 17.20 5.24
CA GLN A 215 -7.17 16.09 4.96
C GLN A 215 -7.59 15.40 3.66
N ASN A 216 -6.83 15.56 2.58
CA ASN A 216 -7.13 14.94 1.28
C ASN A 216 -8.62 15.14 0.86
N GLU A 217 -9.38 14.05 0.75
CA GLU A 217 -10.81 13.99 0.41
C GLU A 217 -11.77 14.16 1.62
N ASN A 218 -11.24 14.39 2.82
CA ASN A 218 -12.02 14.47 4.05
C ASN A 218 -11.93 15.85 4.74
N ILE A 219 -12.94 16.18 5.52
CA ILE A 219 -12.92 17.28 6.48
C ILE A 219 -13.10 16.68 7.88
N LEU A 220 -12.08 16.83 8.73
CA LEU A 220 -12.12 16.47 10.14
C LEU A 220 -12.58 17.70 10.94
N LEU A 221 -13.68 17.55 11.68
CA LEU A 221 -14.19 18.52 12.62
C LEU A 221 -13.97 18.00 14.04
N ILE A 222 -13.16 18.73 14.80
CA ILE A 222 -12.93 18.48 16.22
C ILE A 222 -13.78 19.47 17.00
N LEU A 223 -14.69 18.96 17.81
CA LEU A 223 -15.58 19.76 18.65
C LEU A 223 -15.20 19.63 20.11
N LYS A 224 -15.21 20.76 20.81
CA LYS A 224 -15.21 20.82 22.28
C LYS A 224 -16.64 21.18 22.70
N THR A 225 -17.40 20.20 23.18
CA THR A 225 -18.84 20.38 23.46
C THR A 225 -19.41 19.34 24.42
N SER A 226 -20.29 19.80 25.31
CA SER A 226 -21.16 18.93 26.12
C SER A 226 -22.57 18.79 25.53
N ASN A 227 -22.90 19.52 24.48
CA ASN A 227 -24.23 19.56 23.85
C ASN A 227 -24.30 18.60 22.64
N THR A 228 -24.29 17.29 22.91
CA THR A 228 -24.35 16.24 21.89
C THR A 228 -25.62 16.30 21.03
N LYS A 229 -26.76 16.65 21.62
CA LYS A 229 -28.04 16.81 20.90
C LYS A 229 -27.99 17.96 19.88
N GLY A 230 -27.31 19.06 20.22
CA GLY A 230 -27.09 20.17 19.29
C GLY A 230 -26.19 19.79 18.12
N VAL A 231 -25.15 18.98 18.37
CA VAL A 231 -24.27 18.43 17.33
C VAL A 231 -25.06 17.55 16.36
N GLN A 232 -25.87 16.64 16.89
CA GLN A 232 -26.71 15.76 16.08
C GLN A 232 -27.69 16.53 15.18
N ASN A 233 -28.36 17.56 15.73
CA ASN A 233 -29.23 18.43 14.93
C ASN A 233 -28.47 19.15 13.79
N CYS A 234 -27.21 19.51 14.00
CA CYS A 234 -26.38 20.14 12.95
C CYS A 234 -26.02 19.12 11.86
N ILE A 235 -25.64 17.91 12.26
CA ILE A 235 -25.34 16.80 11.35
C ILE A 235 -26.57 16.46 10.48
N GLU A 236 -27.74 16.28 11.09
CA GLU A 236 -29.01 16.01 10.39
C GLU A 236 -29.38 17.11 9.39
N ARG A 237 -29.07 18.37 9.73
CA ARG A 237 -29.34 19.50 8.85
C ARG A 237 -28.36 19.59 7.68
N ILE A 238 -27.11 19.19 7.89
CA ILE A 238 -26.10 19.12 6.81
C ILE A 238 -26.41 17.94 5.89
N THR A 239 -26.75 16.76 6.42
CA THR A 239 -27.07 15.57 5.63
C THR A 239 -28.34 15.73 4.78
N SER A 240 -29.32 16.49 5.26
CA SER A 240 -30.54 16.84 4.50
C SER A 240 -30.33 17.90 3.42
N LEU A 241 -29.27 18.71 3.49
CA LEU A 241 -28.95 19.72 2.45
C LEU A 241 -28.09 19.17 1.31
N HIS A 242 -27.32 18.11 1.58
CA HIS A 242 -26.23 17.63 0.72
C HIS A 242 -26.48 16.23 0.15
N GLU A 243 -27.73 15.92 -0.18
CA GLU A 243 -28.35 14.59 -0.26
C GLU A 243 -27.68 13.45 -1.07
N ALA A 244 -26.48 13.61 -1.66
CA ALA A 244 -25.79 12.51 -2.35
C ALA A 244 -24.24 12.61 -2.36
N ARG A 245 -23.60 13.47 -1.56
CA ARG A 245 -22.16 13.80 -1.76
C ARG A 245 -21.30 13.80 -0.50
N THR A 246 -21.85 13.46 0.67
CA THR A 246 -21.10 13.56 1.93
C THR A 246 -21.59 12.51 2.93
N PHE A 247 -20.66 11.64 3.34
CA PHE A 247 -20.87 10.65 4.38
C PHE A 247 -20.21 11.08 5.68
N ILE A 248 -20.93 11.04 6.78
CA ILE A 248 -20.43 11.52 8.07
C ILE A 248 -20.17 10.33 8.98
N THR A 249 -18.98 10.24 9.56
CA THR A 249 -18.67 9.27 10.61
C THR A 249 -18.32 9.99 11.90
N CYS A 250 -18.94 9.56 13.00
CA CYS A 250 -18.83 10.22 14.29
C CYS A 250 -18.22 9.28 15.32
N GLY A 251 -17.30 9.82 16.14
CA GLY A 251 -16.86 9.15 17.36
C GLY A 251 -17.77 9.48 18.54
N ASN A 252 -17.64 8.72 19.63
CA ASN A 252 -18.30 9.07 20.89
C ASN A 252 -17.76 10.37 21.47
N ASN A 253 -18.58 10.98 22.33
CA ASN A 253 -18.18 12.16 23.07
C ASN A 253 -17.43 11.74 24.36
N TYR A 254 -16.16 12.12 24.47
CA TYR A 254 -15.31 11.71 25.58
C TYR A 254 -14.73 12.89 26.35
N MET A 255 -14.55 12.71 27.65
CA MET A 255 -13.93 13.73 28.51
C MET A 255 -12.41 13.73 28.36
N GLY A 256 -11.81 14.92 28.31
CA GLY A 256 -10.36 15.10 28.26
C GLY A 256 -9.76 14.86 26.87
N LEU A 257 -8.51 15.27 26.69
CA LEU A 257 -7.80 15.16 25.41
C LEU A 257 -7.47 13.71 25.02
N ASP A 258 -7.27 12.81 25.99
CA ASP A 258 -7.23 11.36 25.73
C ASP A 258 -8.55 10.86 25.09
N GLY A 259 -9.65 11.49 25.48
CA GLY A 259 -10.96 11.24 24.90
C GLY A 259 -11.06 11.62 23.42
N LEU A 260 -10.34 12.66 22.99
CA LEU A 260 -10.31 13.05 21.57
C LEU A 260 -9.69 11.95 20.71
N VAL A 261 -8.59 11.34 21.13
CA VAL A 261 -7.93 10.25 20.38
C VAL A 261 -8.89 9.08 20.22
N LYS A 262 -9.57 8.68 21.30
CA LYS A 262 -10.61 7.64 21.25
C LYS A 262 -11.74 7.98 20.30
N SER A 263 -12.27 9.21 20.39
CA SER A 263 -13.32 9.69 19.51
C SER A 263 -12.89 9.67 18.04
N TYR A 264 -11.66 10.09 17.75
CA TYR A 264 -11.14 10.08 16.39
C TYR A 264 -10.95 8.67 15.83
N ASN A 265 -10.39 7.75 16.62
CA ASN A 265 -10.21 6.37 16.22
C ASN A 265 -11.57 5.72 15.92
N GLU A 266 -12.57 5.91 16.78
CA GLU A 266 -13.94 5.44 16.51
C GLU A 266 -14.56 6.06 15.25
N ALA A 267 -14.43 7.38 15.06
CA ALA A 267 -14.92 8.04 13.85
C ALA A 267 -14.26 7.47 12.58
N THR A 268 -13.00 7.04 12.68
CA THR A 268 -12.23 6.45 11.59
C THR A 268 -12.61 4.99 11.36
N ASP A 269 -12.73 4.19 12.42
CA ASP A 269 -13.17 2.79 12.36
C ASP A 269 -14.58 2.69 11.77
N ASN A 270 -15.46 3.63 12.09
CA ASN A 270 -16.82 3.70 11.56
C ASN A 270 -16.88 3.87 10.04
N LYS A 271 -15.77 4.20 9.36
CA LYS A 271 -15.70 4.19 7.89
C LYS A 271 -15.93 2.81 7.28
N LYS A 272 -15.68 1.73 8.04
CA LYS A 272 -15.96 0.34 7.61
C LYS A 272 -17.43 0.10 7.25
N PHE A 273 -18.34 0.94 7.76
CA PHE A 273 -19.77 0.87 7.49
C PHE A 273 -20.20 1.60 6.20
N LEU A 274 -19.34 2.47 5.64
CA LEU A 274 -19.65 3.21 4.41
C LEU A 274 -19.98 2.29 3.23
N PHE A 275 -19.33 1.11 3.17
CA PHE A 275 -19.57 0.13 2.13
C PHE A 275 -21.00 -0.45 2.13
N TYR A 276 -21.62 -0.64 3.31
CA TYR A 276 -22.94 -1.30 3.44
C TYR A 276 -24.11 -0.32 3.55
N PHE A 277 -23.85 0.92 3.93
CA PHE A 277 -24.90 1.86 4.31
C PHE A 277 -24.83 3.16 3.51
N ASP A 278 -24.78 3.06 2.19
CA ASP A 278 -24.86 4.20 1.25
C ASP A 278 -26.07 5.13 1.54
N LYS A 279 -27.15 4.54 2.08
CA LYS A 279 -28.38 5.27 2.43
C LYS A 279 -28.29 5.98 3.78
N GLU A 280 -27.45 5.49 4.69
CA GLU A 280 -27.23 6.11 5.99
C GLU A 280 -26.07 7.10 5.89
N LYS A 281 -26.41 8.34 5.58
CA LYS A 281 -25.44 9.44 5.36
C LYS A 281 -24.65 9.82 6.62
N CYS A 282 -24.99 9.26 7.78
CA CYS A 282 -24.30 9.49 9.04
C CYS A 282 -24.25 8.20 9.87
N ILE A 283 -23.03 7.76 10.20
CA ILE A 283 -22.78 6.71 11.18
C ILE A 283 -22.57 7.36 12.55
N SER A 284 -23.64 7.45 13.34
CA SER A 284 -23.55 7.89 14.73
C SER A 284 -22.95 6.79 15.62
N PRO A 285 -22.45 7.11 16.81
CA PRO A 285 -21.93 6.10 17.73
C PRO A 285 -22.96 5.03 18.09
N GLU A 286 -24.23 5.41 18.26
CA GLU A 286 -25.30 4.46 18.58
C GLU A 286 -25.58 3.50 17.42
N LEU A 287 -25.49 4.00 16.19
CA LEU A 287 -25.70 3.22 14.98
C LEU A 287 -24.50 2.30 14.70
N ALA A 288 -23.28 2.78 14.94
CA ALA A 288 -22.07 1.96 14.90
C ALA A 288 -22.16 0.77 15.87
N GLU A 289 -22.55 0.99 17.13
CA GLU A 289 -22.70 -0.09 18.12
C GLU A 289 -23.77 -1.13 17.70
N GLN A 290 -24.87 -0.67 17.11
CA GLN A 290 -25.90 -1.57 16.55
C GLN A 290 -25.34 -2.41 15.39
N ASN A 291 -24.60 -1.78 14.49
CA ASN A 291 -24.01 -2.42 13.33
C ASN A 291 -22.87 -3.39 13.71
N GLU A 292 -22.10 -3.10 14.77
CA GLU A 292 -21.07 -4.01 15.30
C GLU A 292 -21.67 -5.30 15.86
N LYS A 293 -22.77 -5.22 16.61
CA LYS A 293 -23.47 -6.43 17.09
C LYS A 293 -23.96 -7.30 15.94
N LEU A 294 -24.43 -6.68 14.86
CA LEU A 294 -24.85 -7.39 13.65
C LEU A 294 -23.66 -8.07 12.92
N LEU A 295 -22.48 -7.42 12.89
CA LEU A 295 -21.23 -8.01 12.36
C LEU A 295 -20.81 -9.27 13.16
N GLU A 296 -20.85 -9.20 14.50
CA GLU A 296 -20.44 -10.31 15.38
C GLU A 296 -21.36 -11.53 15.26
N GLU A 297 -22.68 -11.31 15.11
CA GLU A 297 -23.66 -12.38 14.91
C GLU A 297 -23.52 -13.07 13.53
N ALA A 298 -23.02 -12.35 12.52
CA ALA A 298 -22.85 -12.85 11.15
C ALA A 298 -21.63 -13.80 10.98
N GLY A 299 -20.55 -13.58 11.74
CA GLY A 299 -19.26 -14.28 11.58
C GLY A 299 -19.21 -15.76 12.01
N ASN A 300 -20.31 -16.34 12.50
CA ASN A 300 -20.34 -17.67 13.14
C ASN A 300 -20.91 -18.84 12.29
N LYS A 301 -21.00 -18.70 10.95
CA LYS A 301 -21.55 -19.75 10.06
C LYS A 301 -20.49 -20.33 9.13
N ASP A 302 -20.54 -21.64 8.87
CA ASP A 302 -19.73 -22.31 7.83
C ASP A 302 -20.20 -21.86 6.44
N PHE A 303 -19.58 -20.76 5.96
CA PHE A 303 -19.87 -20.15 4.67
C PHE A 303 -19.71 -21.15 3.52
N LYS A 304 -18.59 -21.87 3.49
CA LYS A 304 -18.23 -22.75 2.36
C LYS A 304 -19.18 -23.93 2.23
N GLN A 305 -19.58 -24.55 3.34
CA GLN A 305 -20.53 -25.66 3.28
C GLN A 305 -21.92 -25.20 2.82
N THR A 306 -22.36 -24.02 3.27
CA THR A 306 -23.71 -23.53 3.01
C THR A 306 -23.84 -22.90 1.60
N ILE A 307 -22.83 -22.15 1.13
CA ILE A 307 -22.85 -21.47 -0.18
C ILE A 307 -22.88 -22.48 -1.34
N ASN A 308 -22.22 -23.63 -1.17
CA ASN A 308 -22.18 -24.69 -2.16
C ASN A 308 -23.56 -25.21 -2.56
N LYS A 309 -24.54 -25.20 -1.63
CA LYS A 309 -25.92 -25.57 -1.93
C LYS A 309 -26.56 -24.56 -2.89
N TYR A 310 -26.40 -23.27 -2.61
CA TYR A 310 -26.96 -22.21 -3.46
C TYR A 310 -26.29 -22.16 -4.83
N ILE A 311 -24.99 -22.48 -4.92
CA ILE A 311 -24.31 -22.63 -6.21
C ILE A 311 -24.94 -23.74 -7.05
N GLU A 312 -25.28 -24.88 -6.46
CA GLU A 312 -26.02 -25.94 -7.18
C GLU A 312 -27.41 -25.48 -7.62
N ASP A 313 -28.13 -24.72 -6.79
CA ASP A 313 -29.43 -24.16 -7.16
C ASP A 313 -29.32 -23.14 -8.30
N LEU A 314 -28.28 -22.29 -8.31
CA LEU A 314 -27.98 -21.35 -9.40
C LEU A 314 -27.66 -22.09 -10.71
N ILE A 315 -26.80 -23.13 -10.66
CA ILE A 315 -26.50 -23.98 -11.83
C ILE A 315 -27.78 -24.59 -12.38
N PHE A 316 -28.66 -25.10 -11.50
CA PHE A 316 -29.93 -25.67 -11.92
C PHE A 316 -30.83 -24.65 -12.62
N CYS A 317 -30.91 -23.42 -12.11
CA CYS A 317 -31.67 -22.33 -12.73
C CYS A 317 -31.13 -21.99 -14.14
N ILE A 318 -29.80 -21.89 -14.26
CA ILE A 318 -29.10 -21.63 -15.53
C ILE A 318 -29.37 -22.78 -16.52
N GLU A 319 -29.24 -24.04 -16.11
CA GLU A 319 -29.44 -25.22 -16.97
C GLU A 319 -30.88 -25.39 -17.45
N THR A 320 -31.84 -25.00 -16.63
CA THR A 320 -33.27 -25.11 -16.94
C THR A 320 -33.82 -23.89 -17.66
N TYR A 321 -33.06 -22.79 -17.68
CA TYR A 321 -33.49 -21.45 -18.12
C TYR A 321 -34.70 -20.95 -17.30
N ASP A 322 -34.71 -21.23 -15.99
CA ASP A 322 -35.76 -20.81 -15.05
C ASP A 322 -35.41 -19.45 -14.40
N LYS A 323 -35.72 -18.38 -15.13
CA LYS A 323 -35.49 -17.00 -14.66
C LYS A 323 -36.24 -16.67 -13.38
N LYS A 324 -37.41 -17.27 -13.15
CA LYS A 324 -38.21 -17.00 -11.95
C LYS A 324 -37.52 -17.59 -10.72
N LYS A 325 -37.02 -18.83 -10.82
CA LYS A 325 -36.28 -19.46 -9.72
C LYS A 325 -34.95 -18.77 -9.47
N LEU A 326 -34.28 -18.28 -10.52
CA LEU A 326 -33.06 -17.48 -10.39
C LEU A 326 -33.27 -16.24 -9.51
N GLU A 327 -34.34 -15.47 -9.74
CA GLU A 327 -34.67 -14.30 -8.92
C GLU A 327 -34.96 -14.64 -7.45
N GLU A 328 -35.64 -15.76 -7.19
CA GLU A 328 -35.86 -16.26 -5.82
C GLU A 328 -34.52 -16.61 -5.14
N THR A 329 -33.63 -17.33 -5.85
CA THR A 329 -32.32 -17.74 -5.32
C THR A 329 -31.38 -16.55 -5.09
N LYS A 330 -31.36 -15.55 -6.00
CA LYS A 330 -30.63 -14.29 -5.80
C LYS A 330 -31.06 -13.58 -4.51
N LYS A 331 -32.37 -13.48 -4.28
CA LYS A 331 -32.92 -12.86 -3.06
C LYS A 331 -32.54 -13.63 -1.79
N GLU A 332 -32.60 -14.96 -1.83
CA GLU A 332 -32.20 -15.80 -0.69
C GLU A 332 -30.69 -15.67 -0.38
N LEU A 333 -29.85 -15.62 -1.42
CA LEU A 333 -28.40 -15.38 -1.29
C LEU A 333 -28.11 -14.02 -0.66
N TYR A 334 -28.78 -12.96 -1.15
CA TYR A 334 -28.71 -11.62 -0.58
C TYR A 334 -29.00 -11.67 0.92
N GLU A 335 -30.16 -12.19 1.32
CA GLU A 335 -30.61 -12.22 2.71
C GLU A 335 -29.75 -13.11 3.63
N THR A 336 -29.20 -14.21 3.11
CA THR A 336 -28.52 -15.22 3.92
C THR A 336 -27.03 -14.95 4.12
N PHE A 337 -26.34 -14.43 3.09
CA PHE A 337 -24.88 -14.32 3.10
C PHE A 337 -24.35 -12.91 2.93
N PHE A 338 -25.09 -12.06 2.23
CA PHE A 338 -24.57 -10.75 1.84
C PHE A 338 -25.20 -9.61 2.64
N LYS A 339 -26.43 -9.79 3.12
CA LYS A 339 -27.13 -8.88 4.03
C LYS A 339 -26.59 -8.91 5.47
N PRO A 340 -26.17 -10.05 6.04
CA PRO A 340 -25.38 -10.00 7.28
C PRO A 340 -24.16 -9.13 7.01
N LEU A 341 -23.99 -8.08 7.80
CA LEU A 341 -22.85 -7.19 7.68
C LEU A 341 -21.61 -8.06 7.96
N LEU A 342 -20.74 -8.24 6.97
CA LEU A 342 -19.39 -8.77 7.19
C LEU A 342 -18.42 -7.59 7.03
N SER A 343 -17.11 -7.83 7.07
CA SER A 343 -16.19 -6.80 6.59
C SER A 343 -16.28 -6.69 5.07
N GLU A 344 -16.05 -5.51 4.50
CA GLU A 344 -16.02 -5.28 3.05
C GLU A 344 -15.13 -6.32 2.34
N ALA A 345 -13.94 -6.57 2.89
CA ALA A 345 -13.00 -7.56 2.36
C ALA A 345 -13.59 -8.98 2.35
N GLU A 346 -14.28 -9.38 3.43
CA GLU A 346 -14.89 -10.72 3.51
C GLU A 346 -16.12 -10.84 2.60
N THR A 347 -16.95 -9.79 2.47
CA THR A 347 -18.07 -9.80 1.53
C THR A 347 -17.59 -9.83 0.08
N LYS A 348 -16.60 -9.01 -0.30
CA LYS A 348 -15.99 -9.02 -1.64
C LYS A 348 -15.41 -10.40 -1.96
N LYS A 349 -14.64 -10.97 -1.02
CA LYS A 349 -14.09 -12.33 -1.13
C LYS A 349 -15.16 -13.40 -1.28
N ASN A 350 -16.25 -13.34 -0.51
CA ASN A 350 -17.35 -14.30 -0.56
C ASN A 350 -18.10 -14.23 -1.91
N LEU A 351 -18.29 -13.04 -2.45
CA LEU A 351 -18.92 -12.83 -3.74
C LEU A 351 -18.03 -13.33 -4.89
N ILE A 352 -16.74 -12.99 -4.85
CA ILE A 352 -15.73 -13.50 -5.79
C ILE A 352 -15.71 -15.03 -5.75
N TYR A 353 -15.66 -15.64 -4.56
CA TYR A 353 -15.71 -17.09 -4.40
C TYR A 353 -16.96 -17.69 -5.04
N CYS A 354 -18.15 -17.08 -4.81
CA CYS A 354 -19.40 -17.56 -5.38
C CYS A 354 -19.38 -17.56 -6.92
N ILE A 355 -18.91 -16.48 -7.55
CA ILE A 355 -18.82 -16.37 -9.02
C ILE A 355 -17.79 -17.35 -9.58
N LEU A 356 -16.59 -17.41 -9.00
CA LEU A 356 -15.52 -18.29 -9.47
C LEU A 356 -15.90 -19.77 -9.35
N GLU A 357 -16.50 -20.16 -8.23
CA GLU A 357 -16.94 -21.54 -8.00
C GLU A 357 -18.10 -21.91 -8.96
N LEU A 358 -19.07 -21.00 -9.17
CA LEU A 358 -20.14 -21.18 -10.14
C LEU A 358 -19.58 -21.38 -11.55
N ARG A 359 -18.68 -20.48 -11.99
CA ARG A 359 -18.00 -20.53 -13.30
C ARG A 359 -17.21 -21.83 -13.46
N ASN A 360 -16.41 -22.21 -12.47
CA ASN A 360 -15.60 -23.43 -12.50
C ASN A 360 -16.47 -24.67 -12.71
N ARG A 361 -17.61 -24.77 -12.00
CA ARG A 361 -18.53 -25.90 -12.13
C ARG A 361 -19.22 -25.92 -13.50
N ILE A 362 -19.68 -24.77 -13.99
CA ILE A 362 -20.32 -24.66 -15.30
C ILE A 362 -19.31 -24.99 -16.43
N THR A 363 -18.11 -24.42 -16.39
CA THR A 363 -17.05 -24.65 -17.39
C THR A 363 -16.60 -26.11 -17.39
N SER A 364 -16.38 -26.70 -16.21
CA SER A 364 -16.01 -28.11 -16.09
C SER A 364 -17.08 -29.05 -16.66
N LYS A 365 -18.37 -28.67 -16.53
CA LYS A 365 -19.50 -29.46 -17.02
C LYS A 365 -19.76 -29.24 -18.51
N TYR A 366 -19.44 -28.06 -19.04
CA TYR A 366 -19.68 -27.65 -20.43
C TYR A 366 -18.42 -27.06 -21.11
N PRO A 367 -17.31 -27.79 -21.21
CA PRO A 367 -16.02 -27.25 -21.70
C PRO A 367 -16.02 -26.86 -23.19
N GLN A 368 -17.10 -27.17 -23.92
CA GLN A 368 -17.28 -26.89 -25.34
C GLN A 368 -18.09 -25.60 -25.61
N ARG A 369 -18.57 -24.94 -24.55
CA ARG A 369 -19.28 -23.68 -24.67
C ARG A 369 -18.38 -22.55 -24.22
N ASP A 370 -18.21 -21.60 -25.12
CA ASP A 370 -17.61 -20.32 -24.80
C ASP A 370 -18.58 -19.57 -23.88
N ILE A 371 -18.17 -19.36 -22.63
CA ILE A 371 -18.94 -18.58 -21.67
C ILE A 371 -18.53 -17.13 -21.89
N ALA A 372 -19.34 -16.39 -22.64
CA ALA A 372 -19.13 -14.97 -22.86
C ALA A 372 -19.65 -14.17 -21.66
N ASP A 373 -18.94 -14.22 -20.52
CA ASP A 373 -19.25 -13.48 -19.28
C ASP A 373 -18.18 -12.45 -18.90
N GLY A 374 -17.25 -12.13 -19.80
CA GLY A 374 -16.01 -11.44 -19.44
C GLY A 374 -14.97 -12.41 -18.90
N SER A 375 -13.69 -12.08 -19.04
CA SER A 375 -12.63 -12.98 -18.59
C SER A 375 -12.68 -13.14 -17.06
N THR A 376 -12.21 -14.26 -16.51
CA THR A 376 -12.04 -14.42 -15.05
C THR A 376 -11.17 -13.29 -14.46
N PHE A 377 -10.33 -12.69 -15.31
CA PHE A 377 -9.46 -11.56 -15.01
C PHE A 377 -10.22 -10.24 -14.81
N ASP A 378 -11.46 -10.11 -15.30
CA ASP A 378 -12.27 -8.90 -15.14
C ASP A 378 -13.14 -8.94 -13.87
N VAL A 379 -13.57 -10.12 -13.42
CA VAL A 379 -14.51 -10.26 -12.28
C VAL A 379 -13.90 -9.76 -10.96
N VAL A 380 -12.66 -10.16 -10.69
CA VAL A 380 -11.96 -9.80 -9.46
C VAL A 380 -11.72 -8.29 -9.38
N PRO A 381 -11.06 -7.62 -10.35
CA PRO A 381 -10.87 -6.17 -10.30
C PRO A 381 -12.21 -5.42 -10.29
N ASN A 382 -13.19 -5.81 -11.11
CA ASN A 382 -14.49 -5.14 -11.13
C ASN A 382 -15.23 -5.19 -9.79
N ILE A 383 -15.11 -6.29 -9.01
CA ILE A 383 -15.69 -6.39 -7.67
C ILE A 383 -14.87 -5.59 -6.65
N LEU A 384 -13.54 -5.66 -6.74
CA LEU A 384 -12.65 -4.94 -5.84
C LEU A 384 -12.81 -3.42 -5.99
N GLU A 385 -13.10 -2.92 -7.19
CA GLU A 385 -13.32 -1.51 -7.50
C GLU A 385 -14.69 -0.97 -7.03
N LYS A 386 -15.66 -1.83 -6.70
CA LYS A 386 -16.97 -1.34 -6.23
C LYS A 386 -16.86 -0.72 -4.85
N LYS A 387 -17.33 0.53 -4.75
CA LYS A 387 -17.30 1.33 -3.52
C LYS A 387 -18.51 1.10 -2.62
N THR A 388 -19.60 0.54 -3.16
CA THR A 388 -20.82 0.26 -2.40
C THR A 388 -21.24 -1.19 -2.57
N PHE A 389 -21.84 -1.74 -1.53
CA PHE A 389 -22.39 -3.08 -1.50
C PHE A 389 -23.50 -3.26 -2.56
N GLU A 390 -24.38 -2.28 -2.73
CA GLU A 390 -25.44 -2.31 -3.73
C GLU A 390 -24.90 -2.42 -5.15
N SER A 391 -23.94 -1.56 -5.53
CA SER A 391 -23.36 -1.59 -6.88
C SER A 391 -22.59 -2.89 -7.16
N MET A 392 -21.98 -3.46 -6.12
CA MET A 392 -21.30 -4.75 -6.19
C MET A 392 -22.29 -5.91 -6.34
N PHE A 393 -23.37 -5.91 -5.57
CA PHE A 393 -24.37 -6.97 -5.65
C PHE A 393 -25.18 -6.90 -6.95
N GLU A 394 -25.42 -5.70 -7.48
CA GLU A 394 -26.00 -5.48 -8.80
C GLU A 394 -25.08 -6.05 -9.90
N TYR A 395 -23.77 -5.80 -9.83
CA TYR A 395 -22.81 -6.40 -10.75
C TYR A 395 -22.84 -7.93 -10.72
N PHE A 396 -22.88 -8.54 -9.53
CA PHE A 396 -23.07 -9.99 -9.39
C PHE A 396 -24.38 -10.48 -10.01
N THR A 397 -25.47 -9.74 -9.79
CA THR A 397 -26.78 -10.07 -10.34
C THR A 397 -26.76 -10.07 -11.87
N ASN A 398 -26.11 -9.08 -12.48
CA ASN A 398 -25.94 -8.98 -13.93
C ASN A 398 -25.14 -10.16 -14.49
N ILE A 399 -24.05 -10.57 -13.81
CA ILE A 399 -23.30 -11.77 -14.20
C ILE A 399 -24.19 -13.03 -14.20
N LEU A 400 -25.04 -13.20 -13.18
CA LEU A 400 -25.97 -14.32 -13.13
C LEU A 400 -27.01 -14.28 -14.26
N ASP A 401 -27.46 -13.08 -14.65
CA ASP A 401 -28.35 -12.88 -15.79
C ASP A 401 -27.67 -13.21 -17.13
N ASP A 402 -26.42 -12.80 -17.30
CA ASP A 402 -25.63 -13.14 -18.47
C ASP A 402 -25.38 -14.65 -18.56
N PHE A 403 -25.12 -15.32 -17.43
CA PHE A 403 -25.01 -16.78 -17.40
C PHE A 403 -26.27 -17.46 -17.91
N ILE A 404 -27.45 -17.09 -17.41
CA ILE A 404 -28.69 -17.75 -17.86
C ILE A 404 -28.99 -17.45 -19.33
N GLU A 405 -28.70 -16.24 -19.82
CA GLU A 405 -28.91 -15.87 -21.24
C GLU A 405 -27.97 -16.60 -22.19
N ASN A 406 -26.68 -16.71 -21.85
CA ASN A 406 -25.70 -17.45 -22.65
C ASN A 406 -25.95 -18.97 -22.65
N PHE A 407 -26.63 -19.46 -21.62
CA PHE A 407 -27.08 -20.86 -21.53
C PHE A 407 -28.49 -21.07 -22.07
N ASN A 408 -29.04 -20.14 -22.87
CA ASN A 408 -30.29 -20.35 -23.59
C ASN A 408 -30.16 -21.49 -24.61
N PHE A 409 -30.47 -22.71 -24.17
CA PHE A 409 -30.37 -23.90 -24.98
C PHE A 409 -31.54 -23.98 -26.00
N ASN A 410 -31.40 -23.33 -27.15
CA ASN A 410 -32.38 -23.37 -28.24
C ASN A 410 -32.17 -24.52 -29.26
N THR A 411 -31.48 -25.60 -28.89
CA THR A 411 -31.25 -26.76 -29.77
C THR A 411 -31.75 -28.05 -29.12
N ALA A 412 -31.99 -29.11 -29.91
CA ALA A 412 -32.47 -30.43 -29.43
C ALA A 412 -31.57 -31.07 -28.33
N ASP A 413 -30.37 -30.55 -28.14
CA ASP A 413 -29.45 -30.90 -27.06
C ASP A 413 -29.85 -30.28 -25.70
N SER A 414 -30.70 -29.26 -25.68
CA SER A 414 -31.35 -28.71 -24.48
C SER A 414 -32.31 -29.68 -23.83
N VAL A 415 -33.13 -30.31 -24.65
CA VAL A 415 -34.20 -31.21 -24.22
C VAL A 415 -33.58 -32.39 -23.51
N ILE A 416 -32.49 -32.93 -24.04
CA ILE A 416 -31.82 -34.07 -23.42
C ILE A 416 -31.11 -33.70 -22.11
N VAL A 417 -30.54 -32.50 -21.98
CA VAL A 417 -30.00 -32.00 -20.70
C VAL A 417 -31.12 -31.83 -19.67
N LYS A 418 -32.24 -31.20 -20.05
CA LYS A 418 -33.44 -31.05 -19.20
C LYS A 418 -34.02 -32.41 -18.77
N VAL A 419 -34.03 -33.39 -19.67
CA VAL A 419 -34.45 -34.76 -19.37
C VAL A 419 -33.49 -35.44 -18.39
N ILE A 420 -32.16 -35.31 -18.56
CA ILE A 420 -31.17 -35.88 -17.63
C ILE A 420 -31.31 -35.23 -16.24
N ALA A 421 -31.45 -33.90 -16.17
CA ALA A 421 -31.65 -33.18 -14.91
C ALA A 421 -32.94 -33.62 -14.21
N TYR A 422 -34.04 -33.70 -14.95
CA TYR A 422 -35.32 -34.19 -14.42
C TYR A 422 -35.21 -35.63 -13.92
N VAL A 423 -34.51 -36.51 -14.66
CA VAL A 423 -34.25 -37.89 -14.23
C VAL A 423 -33.43 -37.92 -12.95
N LYS A 424 -32.38 -37.10 -12.82
CA LYS A 424 -31.57 -37.02 -11.59
C LYS A 424 -32.37 -36.48 -10.39
N ALA A 425 -33.31 -35.57 -10.59
CA ALA A 425 -34.16 -35.06 -9.52
C ALA A 425 -35.27 -36.04 -9.12
N ASN A 426 -35.68 -36.94 -10.03
CA ASN A 426 -36.87 -37.78 -9.87
C ASN A 426 -36.60 -39.29 -10.05
N TYR A 427 -35.35 -39.74 -9.97
CA TYR A 427 -34.97 -41.13 -10.28
C TYR A 427 -35.64 -42.17 -9.37
N THR A 428 -36.18 -41.77 -8.22
CA THR A 428 -36.92 -42.65 -7.30
C THR A 428 -38.34 -42.95 -7.77
N GLN A 429 -38.86 -42.24 -8.78
CA GLN A 429 -40.19 -42.44 -9.37
C GLN A 429 -40.16 -43.43 -10.55
N ASP A 430 -41.33 -43.94 -10.98
CA ASP A 430 -41.45 -44.78 -12.18
C ASP A 430 -41.35 -43.92 -13.46
N LEU A 431 -40.11 -43.67 -13.91
CA LEU A 431 -39.83 -42.86 -15.09
C LEU A 431 -39.80 -43.71 -16.37
N LYS A 432 -40.59 -43.31 -17.37
CA LYS A 432 -40.62 -43.93 -18.71
C LYS A 432 -40.29 -42.91 -19.80
N LEU A 433 -39.55 -43.36 -20.82
CA LEU A 433 -39.18 -42.51 -21.97
C LEU A 433 -40.41 -41.96 -22.72
N GLU A 434 -41.55 -42.65 -22.73
CA GLU A 434 -42.78 -42.13 -23.35
C GLU A 434 -43.33 -40.92 -22.59
N ALA A 435 -43.38 -41.00 -21.25
CA ALA A 435 -43.86 -39.91 -20.40
C ALA A 435 -42.92 -38.69 -20.46
N LEU A 436 -41.61 -38.94 -20.46
CA LEU A 436 -40.60 -37.89 -20.63
C LEU A 436 -40.65 -37.30 -22.05
N GLY A 437 -40.87 -38.13 -23.06
CA GLY A 437 -41.09 -37.67 -24.44
C GLY A 437 -42.28 -36.70 -24.54
N GLN A 438 -43.41 -37.04 -23.93
CA GLN A 438 -44.58 -36.16 -23.88
C GLN A 438 -44.31 -34.88 -23.08
N MET A 439 -43.69 -35.00 -21.89
CA MET A 439 -43.39 -33.88 -21.01
C MET A 439 -42.45 -32.85 -21.64
N PHE A 440 -41.49 -33.33 -22.45
CA PHE A 440 -40.49 -32.48 -23.10
C PHE A 440 -40.72 -32.33 -24.61
N ASN A 441 -41.95 -32.57 -25.09
CA ASN A 441 -42.37 -32.43 -26.50
C ASN A 441 -41.44 -33.11 -27.53
N CYS A 442 -40.96 -34.31 -27.21
CA CYS A 442 -40.03 -35.10 -28.03
C CYS A 442 -40.50 -36.54 -28.27
N ASN A 443 -40.14 -37.10 -29.42
CA ASN A 443 -40.41 -38.50 -29.71
C ASN A 443 -39.56 -39.41 -28.78
N SER A 444 -40.17 -40.41 -28.13
CA SER A 444 -39.51 -41.28 -27.14
C SER A 444 -38.36 -42.12 -27.71
N ALA A 445 -38.45 -42.55 -28.98
CA ALA A 445 -37.39 -43.28 -29.67
C ALA A 445 -36.21 -42.37 -30.04
N TYR A 446 -36.49 -41.12 -30.41
CA TYR A 446 -35.47 -40.10 -30.60
C TYR A 446 -34.77 -39.75 -29.28
N LEU A 447 -35.55 -39.55 -28.22
CA LEU A 447 -35.05 -39.24 -26.88
C LEU A 447 -34.14 -40.36 -26.37
N GLY A 448 -34.53 -41.64 -26.50
CA GLY A 448 -33.71 -42.77 -26.08
C GLY A 448 -32.36 -42.87 -26.83
N LYS A 449 -32.36 -42.62 -28.15
CA LYS A 449 -31.10 -42.57 -28.94
C LYS A 449 -30.19 -41.44 -28.48
N ARG A 450 -30.76 -40.25 -28.25
CA ARG A 450 -29.96 -39.09 -27.86
C ARG A 450 -29.48 -39.17 -26.41
N PHE A 451 -30.28 -39.77 -25.52
CA PHE A 451 -29.89 -40.09 -24.15
C PHE A 451 -28.65 -40.98 -24.13
N LYS A 452 -28.67 -42.10 -24.88
CA LYS A 452 -27.50 -42.99 -24.98
C LYS A 452 -26.27 -42.30 -25.55
N LYS A 453 -26.45 -41.42 -26.56
CA LYS A 453 -25.35 -40.64 -27.12
C LYS A 453 -24.75 -39.66 -26.10
N TYR A 454 -25.56 -39.11 -25.20
CA TYR A 454 -25.12 -38.14 -24.18
C TYR A 454 -24.53 -38.77 -22.92
N THR A 455 -25.18 -39.79 -22.38
CA THR A 455 -24.78 -40.41 -21.11
C THR A 455 -23.84 -41.59 -21.29
N GLY A 456 -23.63 -42.07 -22.53
CA GLY A 456 -22.92 -43.30 -22.84
C GLY A 456 -23.72 -44.58 -22.57
N GLU A 457 -24.87 -44.49 -21.91
CA GLU A 457 -25.64 -45.62 -21.40
C GLU A 457 -27.11 -45.58 -21.81
N GLN A 458 -27.80 -46.72 -21.84
CA GLN A 458 -29.23 -46.74 -22.08
C GLN A 458 -30.00 -46.14 -20.88
N PHE A 459 -31.13 -45.48 -21.15
CA PHE A 459 -31.95 -44.78 -20.15
C PHE A 459 -32.25 -45.60 -18.87
N ASN A 460 -32.73 -46.84 -19.02
CA ASN A 460 -33.03 -47.70 -17.86
C ASN A 460 -31.77 -48.10 -17.08
N THR A 461 -30.65 -48.32 -17.78
CA THR A 461 -29.35 -48.61 -17.16
C THR A 461 -28.85 -47.42 -16.35
N TYR A 462 -29.01 -46.21 -16.88
CA TYR A 462 -28.62 -44.98 -16.20
C TYR A 462 -29.42 -44.75 -14.91
N ILE A 463 -30.73 -44.96 -14.94
CA ILE A 463 -31.58 -44.89 -13.73
C ILE A 463 -31.16 -45.96 -12.73
N ASP A 464 -30.97 -47.22 -13.18
CA ASP A 464 -30.49 -48.28 -12.29
C ASP A 464 -29.18 -47.90 -11.61
N ASN A 465 -28.21 -47.34 -12.34
CA ASN A 465 -26.93 -46.91 -11.78
C ASN A 465 -27.10 -45.82 -10.72
N LEU A 466 -27.92 -44.79 -10.97
CA LEU A 466 -28.24 -43.75 -9.97
C LEU A 466 -28.85 -44.35 -8.70
N ARG A 467 -29.80 -45.28 -8.85
CA ARG A 467 -30.45 -45.96 -7.72
C ARG A 467 -29.49 -46.83 -6.93
N ILE A 468 -28.58 -47.53 -7.60
CA ILE A 468 -27.59 -48.40 -6.96
C ILE A 468 -26.54 -47.58 -6.21
N GLU A 469 -26.06 -46.45 -6.77
CA GLU A 469 -25.12 -45.58 -6.06
C GLU A 469 -25.75 -44.95 -4.81
N ASP A 470 -26.99 -44.45 -4.89
CA ASP A 470 -27.71 -43.97 -3.71
C ASP A 470 -27.96 -45.11 -2.70
N ALA A 471 -28.26 -46.32 -3.17
CA ALA A 471 -28.41 -47.48 -2.30
C ALA A 471 -27.11 -47.84 -1.57
N LYS A 472 -25.95 -47.77 -2.22
CA LYS A 472 -24.64 -47.98 -1.56
C LYS A 472 -24.44 -46.97 -0.45
N ASN A 473 -24.68 -45.68 -0.72
CA ASN A 473 -24.57 -44.61 0.26
C ASN A 473 -25.48 -44.85 1.47
N LYS A 474 -26.77 -45.14 1.24
CA LYS A 474 -27.73 -45.41 2.33
C LYS A 474 -27.42 -46.70 3.09
N LEU A 475 -26.85 -47.73 2.46
CA LEU A 475 -26.43 -48.96 3.13
C LEU A 475 -25.30 -48.74 4.13
N LEU A 476 -24.40 -47.78 3.85
CA LEU A 476 -23.25 -47.43 4.69
C LEU A 476 -23.61 -46.40 5.78
N ASN A 477 -24.47 -45.45 5.46
CA ASN A 477 -24.71 -44.27 6.29
C ASN A 477 -26.07 -44.26 7.01
N THR A 478 -26.85 -45.35 6.92
CA THR A 478 -28.14 -45.45 7.62
C THR A 478 -28.39 -46.85 8.20
N ASP A 479 -29.18 -46.89 9.28
CA ASP A 479 -29.64 -48.14 9.92
C ASP A 479 -30.91 -48.73 9.27
N LEU A 480 -31.31 -48.20 8.11
CA LEU A 480 -32.49 -48.67 7.40
C LEU A 480 -32.32 -50.13 6.95
N LYS A 481 -33.42 -50.90 7.05
CA LYS A 481 -33.45 -52.29 6.55
C LYS A 481 -33.37 -52.29 5.02
N ILE A 482 -32.77 -53.33 4.45
CA ILE A 482 -32.50 -53.41 2.99
C ILE A 482 -33.78 -53.20 2.15
N TYR A 483 -34.92 -53.73 2.59
CA TYR A 483 -36.20 -53.51 1.90
C TYR A 483 -36.69 -52.04 1.95
N GLN A 484 -36.36 -51.29 3.01
CA GLN A 484 -36.68 -49.87 3.14
C GLN A 484 -35.79 -49.04 2.21
N ILE A 485 -34.49 -49.38 2.16
CA ILE A 485 -33.55 -48.75 1.23
C ILE A 485 -34.00 -49.00 -0.22
N SER A 486 -34.34 -50.25 -0.57
CA SER A 486 -34.90 -50.60 -1.88
C SER A 486 -36.07 -49.70 -2.27
N LYS A 487 -37.02 -49.48 -1.35
CA LYS A 487 -38.19 -48.63 -1.61
C LYS A 487 -37.81 -47.16 -1.75
N LEU A 488 -36.92 -46.64 -0.91
CA LEU A 488 -36.48 -45.24 -0.93
C LEU A 488 -35.73 -44.87 -2.20
N VAL A 489 -34.91 -45.79 -2.72
CA VAL A 489 -34.19 -45.55 -3.99
C VAL A 489 -35.07 -45.81 -5.21
N GLY A 490 -36.35 -46.17 -5.05
CA GLY A 490 -37.30 -46.28 -6.17
C GLY A 490 -37.50 -47.68 -6.77
N TYR A 491 -37.06 -48.74 -6.09
CA TYR A 491 -37.43 -50.12 -6.48
C TYR A 491 -38.71 -50.56 -5.75
N THR A 492 -39.72 -50.91 -6.52
CA THR A 492 -41.01 -51.43 -6.02
C THR A 492 -40.93 -52.89 -5.58
N ASN A 493 -40.00 -53.66 -6.15
CA ASN A 493 -39.76 -55.07 -5.83
C ASN A 493 -38.34 -55.26 -5.28
N THR A 494 -38.25 -55.74 -4.03
CA THR A 494 -37.00 -55.97 -3.32
C THR A 494 -36.13 -57.04 -4.01
N ASP A 495 -36.70 -58.12 -4.52
CA ASP A 495 -35.93 -59.19 -5.21
C ASP A 495 -35.31 -58.67 -6.51
N TYR A 496 -36.03 -57.80 -7.23
CA TYR A 496 -35.50 -57.14 -8.42
C TYR A 496 -34.34 -56.19 -8.08
N PHE A 497 -34.45 -55.45 -6.98
CA PHE A 497 -33.36 -54.64 -6.43
C PHE A 497 -32.13 -55.50 -6.09
N PHE A 498 -32.32 -56.64 -5.39
CA PHE A 498 -31.23 -57.56 -5.07
C PHE A 498 -30.49 -58.04 -6.32
N MET A 499 -31.23 -58.43 -7.36
CA MET A 499 -30.66 -58.85 -8.65
C MET A 499 -29.86 -57.73 -9.31
N LYS A 500 -30.41 -56.51 -9.37
CA LYS A 500 -29.76 -55.34 -9.98
C LYS A 500 -28.51 -54.89 -9.22
N PHE A 501 -28.61 -54.84 -7.89
CA PHE A 501 -27.49 -54.49 -7.02
C PHE A 501 -26.35 -55.52 -7.15
N LYS A 502 -26.67 -56.82 -7.14
CA LYS A 502 -25.67 -57.88 -7.36
C LYS A 502 -25.04 -57.82 -8.74
N LYS A 503 -25.83 -57.54 -9.78
CA LYS A 503 -25.34 -57.39 -11.15
C LYS A 503 -24.38 -56.20 -11.29
N SER A 504 -24.67 -55.07 -10.63
CA SER A 504 -23.86 -53.86 -10.70
C SER A 504 -22.60 -53.92 -9.82
N THR A 505 -22.71 -54.48 -8.61
CA THR A 505 -21.64 -54.43 -7.60
C THR A 505 -20.86 -55.73 -7.44
N GLY A 506 -21.30 -56.83 -8.07
CA GLY A 506 -20.75 -58.17 -7.90
C GLY A 506 -21.18 -58.88 -6.61
N MET A 507 -21.89 -58.22 -5.70
CA MET A 507 -22.28 -58.77 -4.39
C MET A 507 -23.71 -58.35 -4.00
N THR A 508 -24.36 -59.11 -3.13
CA THR A 508 -25.69 -58.75 -2.62
C THR A 508 -25.62 -57.51 -1.71
N PRO A 509 -26.68 -56.69 -1.57
CA PRO A 509 -26.74 -55.59 -0.61
C PRO A 509 -26.34 -55.98 0.82
N LYS A 510 -26.68 -57.21 1.24
CA LYS A 510 -26.31 -57.76 2.54
C LYS A 510 -24.80 -58.02 2.62
N GLU A 511 -24.22 -58.66 1.61
CA GLU A 511 -22.78 -58.87 1.51
C GLU A 511 -22.02 -57.53 1.41
N PHE A 512 -22.54 -56.54 0.69
CA PHE A 512 -21.97 -55.21 0.58
C PHE A 512 -21.96 -54.49 1.92
N LYS A 513 -23.08 -54.51 2.66
CA LYS A 513 -23.16 -53.94 4.01
C LYS A 513 -22.25 -54.69 4.97
N SER A 514 -22.26 -56.03 4.94
CA SER A 514 -21.44 -56.87 5.82
C SER A 514 -19.93 -56.83 5.52
N ARG A 515 -19.52 -56.67 4.26
CA ARG A 515 -18.11 -56.56 3.87
C ARG A 515 -17.54 -55.24 4.34
N ASN A 516 -18.24 -54.14 4.05
CA ASN A 516 -17.82 -52.82 4.50
C ASN A 516 -18.05 -52.59 6.01
N SER A 517 -18.89 -53.39 6.68
CA SER A 517 -18.99 -53.42 8.15
C SER A 517 -18.04 -54.42 8.82
N LYS A 518 -17.48 -55.40 8.10
CA LYS A 518 -16.39 -56.27 8.57
C LYS A 518 -15.02 -55.68 8.30
N ASP A 519 -14.88 -54.84 7.29
CA ASP A 519 -13.72 -53.96 7.15
C ASP A 519 -13.70 -52.90 8.26
N SER A 520 -14.82 -52.65 8.98
CA SER A 520 -14.81 -51.92 10.25
C SER A 520 -14.54 -52.79 11.50
N GLU A 521 -14.67 -54.13 11.44
CA GLU A 521 -14.35 -55.06 12.54
C GLU A 521 -12.95 -55.70 12.44
N ASN A 522 -12.36 -55.81 11.24
CA ASN A 522 -10.93 -56.16 11.05
C ASN A 522 -9.99 -54.94 11.00
N THR A 523 -10.53 -53.72 11.07
CA THR A 523 -9.79 -52.52 11.49
C THR A 523 -9.98 -52.19 12.97
N GLU A 524 -10.51 -53.09 13.80
CA GLU A 524 -10.51 -52.93 15.26
C GLU A 524 -9.14 -53.24 15.91
N GLY A 525 -8.11 -53.53 15.10
CA GLY A 525 -6.71 -53.62 15.53
C GLY A 525 -5.82 -52.41 15.21
N SER A 526 -6.28 -51.40 14.45
CA SER A 526 -5.44 -50.25 14.07
C SER A 526 -6.11 -48.86 14.11
N GLY A 527 -7.44 -48.77 14.31
CA GLY A 527 -8.15 -47.48 14.37
C GLY A 527 -8.44 -46.94 15.78
N LYS A 528 -8.47 -47.78 16.82
CA LYS A 528 -8.81 -47.36 18.21
C LYS A 528 -7.62 -46.81 19.02
N LYS A 529 -6.43 -46.67 18.41
CA LYS A 529 -5.26 -46.00 19.01
C LYS A 529 -5.14 -44.50 18.72
N SER A 530 -5.97 -43.90 17.85
CA SER A 530 -5.77 -42.48 17.48
C SER A 530 -6.71 -41.47 18.15
N LEU A 531 -7.87 -41.87 18.70
CA LEU A 531 -8.85 -40.89 19.21
C LEU A 531 -9.16 -40.97 20.71
N ILE A 532 -9.02 -42.14 21.34
CA ILE A 532 -9.18 -42.27 22.82
C ILE A 532 -7.83 -42.05 23.54
N LEU A 533 -6.71 -42.11 22.81
CA LEU A 533 -5.38 -41.72 23.29
C LEU A 533 -5.19 -40.20 23.39
N MET A 534 -6.06 -39.41 22.73
CA MET A 534 -5.93 -37.95 22.63
C MET A 534 -6.69 -37.19 23.74
N LEU A 535 -7.64 -37.85 24.44
CA LEU A 535 -8.45 -37.20 25.48
C LEU A 535 -8.23 -37.72 26.91
N PHE A 536 -7.52 -38.85 27.10
CA PHE A 536 -7.25 -39.41 28.44
C PHE A 536 -5.80 -39.21 28.93
N MET A 537 -4.95 -38.56 28.13
CA MET A 537 -3.54 -38.26 28.46
C MET A 537 -3.34 -36.85 29.04
N LEU A 538 -4.38 -36.30 29.69
CA LEU A 538 -4.37 -34.94 30.26
C LEU A 538 -4.38 -34.90 31.79
N VAL A 539 -4.57 -36.01 32.50
CA VAL A 539 -4.61 -35.96 33.98
C VAL A 539 -4.06 -37.25 34.60
N CYS A 540 -2.86 -37.13 35.19
CA CYS A 540 -2.23 -38.03 36.17
C CYS A 540 -1.80 -39.41 35.62
N VAL A 541 -0.55 -39.85 35.76
CA VAL A 541 0.14 -40.06 37.03
C VAL A 541 1.65 -40.22 36.75
N PHE A 542 2.46 -39.43 37.47
CA PHE A 542 3.84 -39.75 37.85
C PHE A 542 3.98 -41.25 38.21
N ILE A 543 4.97 -41.97 37.67
CA ILE A 543 5.87 -42.89 38.40
C ILE A 543 6.62 -43.86 37.44
N SER A 544 7.95 -43.77 37.52
CA SER A 544 8.98 -44.81 37.36
C SER A 544 9.42 -45.31 35.96
N CYS A 545 10.52 -44.68 35.49
CA CYS A 545 11.80 -45.27 35.06
C CYS A 545 11.87 -46.69 34.45
N SER A 546 12.43 -46.78 33.23
CA SER A 546 13.80 -47.32 33.07
C SER A 546 14.49 -46.92 31.74
N LYS A 547 15.66 -46.31 31.93
CA LYS A 547 16.79 -45.93 31.06
C LYS A 547 16.91 -46.59 29.65
N LYS A 548 17.07 -45.75 28.61
CA LYS A 548 18.38 -45.48 27.95
C LYS A 548 18.33 -44.34 26.91
N ALA A 549 19.14 -43.31 27.18
CA ALA A 549 19.76 -42.30 26.31
C ALA A 549 18.94 -41.64 25.17
N GLN A 550 18.49 -40.40 25.39
CA GLN A 550 18.18 -39.46 24.31
C GLN A 550 18.43 -38.02 24.78
N GLU A 551 19.22 -37.29 23.98
CA GLU A 551 19.58 -35.88 24.18
C GLU A 551 18.32 -34.99 24.14
N SER A 552 18.26 -34.01 25.04
CA SER A 552 17.11 -33.13 25.24
C SER A 552 16.97 -32.10 24.10
N VAL A 553 15.92 -32.23 23.29
CA VAL A 553 15.41 -31.11 22.48
C VAL A 553 14.66 -30.17 23.43
N ALA A 554 15.10 -28.92 23.53
CA ALA A 554 14.48 -27.89 24.36
C ALA A 554 13.01 -27.65 23.96
N GLU A 555 12.17 -27.22 24.90
CA GLU A 555 10.77 -26.87 24.62
C GLU A 555 10.66 -25.87 23.45
N PRO A 556 9.69 -26.02 22.52
CA PRO A 556 9.52 -25.11 21.40
C PRO A 556 9.28 -23.67 21.87
N ILE A 557 9.95 -22.69 21.26
CA ILE A 557 9.79 -21.26 21.51
C ILE A 557 9.29 -20.55 20.25
N THR A 558 8.46 -19.52 20.41
CA THR A 558 8.00 -18.66 19.32
C THR A 558 8.62 -17.27 19.48
N PHE A 559 9.34 -16.81 18.47
CA PHE A 559 9.83 -15.43 18.39
C PHE A 559 8.95 -14.59 17.46
N THR A 560 8.72 -13.34 17.85
CA THR A 560 8.13 -12.32 16.98
C THR A 560 9.16 -11.81 15.98
N PHE A 561 8.74 -11.58 14.74
CA PHE A 561 9.61 -11.08 13.67
C PHE A 561 8.92 -9.92 12.97
N PHE A 562 9.42 -8.70 13.16
CA PHE A 562 9.01 -7.55 12.36
C PHE A 562 9.86 -7.45 11.08
N SER A 563 9.22 -7.31 9.92
CA SER A 563 9.90 -7.05 8.65
C SER A 563 9.34 -5.82 7.95
N SER A 564 10.23 -4.92 7.56
CA SER A 564 9.87 -3.73 6.78
C SER A 564 9.43 -4.04 5.34
N ASP A 565 9.57 -5.30 4.89
CA ASP A 565 9.14 -5.75 3.56
C ASP A 565 7.78 -6.43 3.53
N LEU A 566 7.25 -6.81 4.69
CA LEU A 566 5.97 -7.51 4.73
C LEU A 566 4.84 -6.49 4.67
N SER A 567 4.02 -6.61 3.63
CA SER A 567 2.76 -5.87 3.43
C SER A 567 1.53 -6.78 3.52
N LYS A 568 1.73 -8.09 3.70
CA LYS A 568 0.68 -9.11 3.82
C LYS A 568 1.03 -10.10 4.93
N PRO A 569 0.03 -10.78 5.54
CA PRO A 569 0.28 -11.85 6.50
C PRO A 569 1.18 -12.95 5.91
N GLN A 570 2.23 -13.32 6.64
CA GLN A 570 3.05 -14.49 6.35
C GLN A 570 2.96 -15.49 7.52
N TYR A 571 2.66 -16.74 7.20
CA TYR A 571 2.55 -17.82 8.19
C TYR A 571 3.77 -18.73 8.16
N PHE A 572 4.32 -19.06 9.33
CA PHE A 572 5.44 -19.97 9.50
C PHE A 572 4.95 -21.40 9.78
N ASN A 573 4.24 -22.02 8.83
CA ASN A 573 3.59 -23.32 9.02
C ASN A 573 3.68 -24.30 7.83
N ASP A 574 4.37 -23.91 6.75
CA ASP A 574 4.65 -24.77 5.61
C ASP A 574 5.64 -25.89 5.95
N MET A 575 5.97 -26.73 4.96
CA MET A 575 6.82 -27.89 5.19
C MET A 575 8.26 -27.51 5.55
N ILE A 576 8.81 -26.45 4.94
CA ILE A 576 10.14 -25.95 5.29
C ILE A 576 10.13 -25.35 6.70
N ALA A 577 9.13 -24.54 7.06
CA ALA A 577 8.96 -23.99 8.40
C ALA A 577 8.89 -25.08 9.48
N LYS A 578 8.16 -26.18 9.23
CA LYS A 578 8.08 -27.33 10.14
C LYS A 578 9.43 -28.02 10.32
N GLU A 579 10.21 -28.18 9.25
CA GLU A 579 11.53 -28.80 9.36
C GLU A 579 12.53 -27.87 10.06
N ILE A 580 12.48 -26.55 9.82
CA ILE A 580 13.23 -25.56 10.60
C ILE A 580 12.86 -25.67 12.08
N THR A 581 11.57 -25.71 12.41
CA THR A 581 11.08 -25.83 13.79
C THR A 581 11.58 -27.11 14.45
N LYS A 582 11.57 -28.24 13.73
CA LYS A 582 12.05 -29.52 14.24
C LYS A 582 13.55 -29.50 14.56
N LYS A 583 14.36 -28.80 13.76
CA LYS A 583 15.81 -28.73 13.93
C LYS A 583 16.25 -27.73 15.00
N THR A 584 15.52 -26.62 15.14
CA THR A 584 15.92 -25.49 16.00
C THR A 584 15.06 -25.37 17.26
N GLY A 585 13.88 -25.98 17.26
CA GLY A 585 12.83 -25.74 18.26
C GLY A 585 12.27 -24.32 18.21
N VAL A 586 12.48 -23.57 17.13
CA VAL A 586 12.04 -22.17 16.98
C VAL A 586 10.91 -22.09 15.95
N THR A 587 9.83 -21.39 16.30
CA THR A 587 8.83 -20.90 15.34
C THR A 587 8.87 -19.38 15.26
N LEU A 588 8.44 -18.83 14.13
CA LEU A 588 8.36 -17.38 13.92
C LEU A 588 6.92 -16.92 13.80
N LYS A 589 6.60 -15.81 14.46
CA LYS A 589 5.36 -15.06 14.25
C LYS A 589 5.72 -13.77 13.51
N PHE A 590 5.48 -13.73 12.20
CA PHE A 590 5.71 -12.53 11.41
C PHE A 590 4.69 -11.46 11.73
N GLU A 591 5.18 -10.25 11.93
CA GLU A 591 4.42 -9.03 12.08
C GLU A 591 4.74 -8.11 10.91
N TYR A 592 3.72 -7.45 10.39
CA TYR A 592 3.77 -6.65 9.18
C TYR A 592 3.07 -5.31 9.43
N SER A 593 3.47 -4.28 8.70
CA SER A 593 2.80 -2.98 8.71
C SER A 593 1.86 -2.90 7.51
N THR A 594 0.60 -2.52 7.74
CA THR A 594 -0.32 -2.13 6.65
C THR A 594 -0.07 -0.71 6.15
N GLU A 595 0.78 0.03 6.86
CA GLU A 595 1.18 1.41 6.57
C GLU A 595 2.68 1.49 6.22
N ASN A 596 3.22 2.71 6.09
CA ASN A 596 4.64 2.95 5.85
C ASN A 596 5.52 2.24 6.92
N PRO A 597 6.45 1.34 6.52
CA PRO A 597 7.35 0.66 7.45
C PRO A 597 8.18 1.59 8.35
N ASP A 598 8.49 2.80 7.88
CA ASP A 598 9.20 3.81 8.67
C ASP A 598 8.39 4.25 9.89
N ASP A 599 7.08 4.41 9.73
CA ASP A 599 6.16 4.80 10.79
C ASP A 599 6.03 3.69 11.83
N ALA A 600 5.96 2.43 11.38
CA ALA A 600 5.94 1.27 12.28
C ALA A 600 7.20 1.18 13.14
N ILE A 601 8.38 1.46 12.57
CA ILE A 601 9.64 1.50 13.34
C ILE A 601 9.67 2.69 14.31
N ASN A 602 9.21 3.86 13.87
CA ASN A 602 9.14 5.04 14.75
C ASN A 602 8.18 4.79 15.93
N LEU A 603 7.04 4.13 15.69
CA LEU A 603 6.08 3.73 16.72
C LEU A 603 6.66 2.67 17.67
N MET A 604 7.39 1.69 17.12
CA MET A 604 8.10 0.67 17.90
C MET A 604 9.11 1.31 18.87
N ILE A 605 9.86 2.30 18.39
CA ILE A 605 10.82 3.08 19.19
C ILE A 605 10.09 3.91 20.25
N ALA A 606 9.05 4.65 19.85
CA ALA A 606 8.29 5.55 20.74
C ALA A 606 7.63 4.79 21.90
N ASN A 607 7.04 3.62 21.60
CA ASN A 607 6.37 2.79 22.59
C ASN A 607 7.33 1.89 23.37
N ALA A 608 8.62 1.88 23.02
CA ALA A 608 9.63 0.96 23.55
C ALA A 608 9.14 -0.50 23.59
N ASN A 609 8.42 -0.92 22.56
CA ASN A 609 7.86 -2.27 22.42
C ASN A 609 8.48 -2.95 21.21
N TYR A 610 9.59 -3.65 21.44
CA TYR A 610 10.40 -4.21 20.37
C TYR A 610 10.12 -5.70 20.16
N GLN A 611 9.86 -6.10 18.92
CA GLN A 611 9.79 -7.51 18.52
C GLN A 611 11.14 -8.20 18.73
N ASP A 612 11.15 -9.54 18.86
CA ASP A 612 12.37 -10.31 19.11
C ASP A 612 13.39 -10.15 17.97
N PHE A 613 12.92 -10.33 16.73
CA PHE A 613 13.67 -10.06 15.50
C PHE A 613 13.12 -8.83 14.79
N ILE A 614 14.01 -7.96 14.33
CA ILE A 614 13.66 -6.73 13.62
C ILE A 614 14.50 -6.62 12.35
N TYR A 615 13.83 -6.64 11.19
CA TYR A 615 14.43 -6.29 9.90
C TYR A 615 14.01 -4.86 9.53
N ALA A 616 14.87 -3.89 9.88
CA ALA A 616 14.59 -2.44 9.86
C ALA A 616 15.10 -1.71 8.60
N LYS A 617 15.79 -2.41 7.68
CA LYS A 617 16.45 -1.81 6.52
C LYS A 617 17.30 -0.59 6.89
N GLY A 618 17.15 0.52 6.16
CA GLY A 618 17.85 1.78 6.43
C GLY A 618 17.57 2.42 7.79
N ASN A 619 16.51 2.00 8.51
CA ASN A 619 16.18 2.54 9.84
C ASN A 619 16.89 1.84 10.99
N LEU A 620 17.75 0.83 10.74
CA LEU A 620 18.49 0.15 11.80
C LEU A 620 19.30 1.13 12.66
N THR A 621 19.86 2.19 12.07
CA THR A 621 20.56 3.27 12.79
C THR A 621 19.72 3.87 13.92
N LYS A 622 18.43 4.13 13.70
CA LYS A 622 17.53 4.69 14.72
C LYS A 622 17.42 3.76 15.94
N LEU A 623 17.34 2.45 15.71
CA LEU A 623 17.27 1.44 16.77
C LEU A 623 18.60 1.34 17.54
N ILE A 624 19.74 1.43 16.85
CA ILE A 624 21.06 1.42 17.49
C ILE A 624 21.24 2.63 18.40
N GLU A 625 20.87 3.83 17.93
CA GLU A 625 20.99 5.08 18.69
C GLU A 625 20.14 5.10 19.97
N GLN A 626 18.98 4.41 19.94
CA GLN A 626 18.11 4.24 21.10
C GLN A 626 18.46 3.03 21.97
N ASN A 627 19.58 2.36 21.67
CA ASN A 627 20.02 1.14 22.34
C ASN A 627 18.91 0.07 22.39
N ALA A 628 18.13 -0.06 21.31
CA ALA A 628 16.99 -0.97 21.19
C ALA A 628 17.38 -2.38 20.70
N VAL A 629 18.57 -2.53 20.13
CA VAL A 629 19.07 -3.78 19.56
C VAL A 629 20.40 -4.20 20.18
N LEU A 630 20.67 -5.50 20.21
CA LEU A 630 21.85 -6.08 20.86
C LEU A 630 23.11 -5.92 20.01
N LYS A 631 24.25 -5.77 20.70
CA LYS A 631 25.58 -5.97 20.11
C LYS A 631 25.85 -7.46 19.98
N LEU A 632 26.15 -7.93 18.78
CA LEU A 632 26.25 -9.35 18.46
C LEU A 632 27.66 -9.92 18.60
N ASP A 633 28.70 -9.09 18.76
CA ASP A 633 30.10 -9.53 18.86
C ASP A 633 30.34 -10.69 19.83
N ASP A 634 29.89 -10.56 21.09
CA ASP A 634 30.06 -11.60 22.10
C ASP A 634 29.28 -12.88 21.77
N TYR A 635 28.13 -12.73 21.09
CA TYR A 635 27.32 -13.86 20.65
C TYR A 635 27.98 -14.57 19.47
N ILE A 636 28.52 -13.82 18.50
CA ILE A 636 29.29 -14.33 17.38
C ILE A 636 30.51 -15.09 17.88
N GLU A 637 31.20 -14.56 18.89
CA GLU A 637 32.39 -15.22 19.44
C GLU A 637 32.04 -16.57 20.09
N LYS A 638 30.97 -16.59 20.91
CA LYS A 638 30.58 -17.78 21.68
C LYS A 638 29.80 -18.82 20.86
N TYR A 639 28.95 -18.39 19.95
CA TYR A 639 27.92 -19.21 19.29
C TYR A 639 27.88 -19.07 17.76
N GLY A 640 28.70 -18.22 17.16
CA GLY A 640 28.62 -17.85 15.74
C GLY A 640 29.47 -18.69 14.80
N GLN A 641 29.63 -20.01 15.04
CA GLN A 641 30.55 -20.83 14.24
C GLN A 641 30.13 -20.90 12.76
N ASN A 642 28.83 -20.99 12.47
CA ASN A 642 28.34 -21.03 11.09
C ASN A 642 28.43 -19.65 10.43
N MET A 643 28.11 -18.58 11.16
CA MET A 643 28.31 -17.21 10.69
C MET A 643 29.79 -16.96 10.31
N LYS A 644 30.73 -17.30 11.19
CA LYS A 644 32.17 -17.16 10.90
C LYS A 644 32.58 -17.95 9.66
N LYS A 645 32.04 -19.16 9.47
CA LYS A 645 32.30 -19.99 8.29
C LYS A 645 31.71 -19.40 7.01
N LEU A 646 30.47 -18.91 7.07
CA LEU A 646 29.74 -18.42 5.91
C LEU A 646 30.26 -17.06 5.43
N TYR A 647 30.42 -16.11 6.35
CA TYR A 647 30.91 -14.77 6.03
C TYR A 647 32.43 -14.75 5.81
N GLY A 648 33.19 -15.56 6.53
CA GLY A 648 34.66 -15.52 6.50
C GLY A 648 35.18 -14.11 6.74
N ASP A 649 36.08 -13.66 5.87
CA ASP A 649 36.67 -12.31 5.94
C ASP A 649 35.65 -11.19 5.66
N GLN A 650 34.48 -11.50 5.07
CA GLN A 650 33.40 -10.53 4.81
C GLN A 650 32.63 -10.16 6.09
N LEU A 651 32.86 -10.84 7.21
CA LEU A 651 32.17 -10.56 8.47
C LEU A 651 32.46 -9.13 8.98
N SER A 652 33.65 -8.59 8.70
CA SER A 652 34.01 -7.21 9.03
C SER A 652 33.12 -6.19 8.29
N ARG A 653 32.47 -6.57 7.20
CA ARG A 653 31.59 -5.66 6.44
C ARG A 653 30.25 -5.39 7.14
N LEU A 654 29.88 -6.19 8.14
CA LEU A 654 28.70 -5.96 8.99
C LEU A 654 28.94 -4.91 10.10
N ARG A 655 30.17 -4.41 10.23
CA ARG A 655 30.53 -3.42 11.24
C ARG A 655 29.79 -2.10 10.98
N TYR A 656 29.30 -1.47 12.06
CA TYR A 656 28.46 -0.28 11.94
C TYR A 656 29.24 0.98 11.51
N THR A 657 30.08 1.55 12.37
CA THR A 657 30.90 2.75 12.09
C THR A 657 32.31 2.63 12.68
N LEU A 658 33.23 3.54 12.36
CA LEU A 658 34.58 3.54 12.93
C LEU A 658 34.60 3.78 14.45
N ASP A 659 33.73 4.67 14.94
CA ASP A 659 33.64 5.03 16.37
C ASP A 659 32.79 4.05 17.17
N ASN A 660 31.85 3.37 16.52
CA ASN A 660 31.02 2.30 17.07
C ASN A 660 31.13 1.06 16.17
N PRO A 661 32.25 0.31 16.25
CA PRO A 661 32.54 -0.78 15.33
C PRO A 661 31.88 -2.10 15.77
N TYR A 662 30.73 -2.10 16.44
CA TYR A 662 30.04 -3.34 16.79
C TYR A 662 29.17 -3.84 15.63
N ILE A 663 28.87 -5.15 15.63
CA ILE A 663 27.90 -5.76 14.71
C ILE A 663 26.54 -5.80 15.43
N TYR A 664 25.49 -5.26 14.80
CA TYR A 664 24.14 -5.18 15.38
C TYR A 664 23.10 -6.06 14.67
N SER A 665 23.45 -6.61 13.51
CA SER A 665 22.53 -7.40 12.70
C SER A 665 23.27 -8.46 11.90
N VAL A 666 22.56 -9.55 11.59
CA VAL A 666 23.04 -10.58 10.66
C VAL A 666 22.54 -10.23 9.27
N GLY A 667 23.44 -10.06 8.30
CA GLY A 667 23.10 -9.60 6.95
C GLY A 667 22.27 -10.59 6.13
N THR A 668 21.57 -10.08 5.11
CA THR A 668 20.45 -10.77 4.43
C THR A 668 20.60 -10.90 2.92
N TYR A 669 21.71 -10.41 2.36
CA TYR A 669 22.02 -10.49 0.93
C TYR A 669 23.11 -11.51 0.65
N GLU A 670 23.19 -11.96 -0.60
CA GLU A 670 24.21 -12.91 -1.08
C GLU A 670 25.63 -12.48 -0.71
N ILE A 671 26.29 -13.28 0.12
CA ILE A 671 27.67 -13.02 0.56
C ILE A 671 28.66 -13.24 -0.59
N LYS A 672 28.41 -14.25 -1.43
CA LYS A 672 29.19 -14.48 -2.63
C LYS A 672 28.27 -14.67 -3.81
N ASN A 673 28.10 -13.59 -4.55
CA ASN A 673 27.31 -13.59 -5.76
C ASN A 673 28.06 -14.32 -6.89
N LYS A 674 27.34 -15.12 -7.66
CA LYS A 674 27.78 -15.62 -8.97
C LYS A 674 26.74 -15.16 -9.98
N ILE A 675 27.05 -14.11 -10.73
CA ILE A 675 26.10 -13.52 -11.67
C ILE A 675 25.91 -14.47 -12.85
N MET A 676 24.76 -15.15 -12.90
CA MET A 676 24.39 -16.11 -13.94
C MET A 676 23.15 -15.67 -14.74
N GLU A 677 22.45 -14.64 -14.28
CA GLU A 677 21.35 -13.96 -14.96
C GLU A 677 21.70 -12.47 -15.06
N VAL A 678 21.30 -11.80 -16.14
CA VAL A 678 21.58 -10.37 -16.34
C VAL A 678 20.55 -9.50 -15.61
N SER A 679 21.00 -8.38 -15.04
CA SER A 679 20.09 -7.30 -14.63
C SER A 679 19.77 -6.44 -15.86
N GLY A 680 18.50 -6.07 -16.03
CA GLY A 680 18.05 -5.47 -17.29
C GLY A 680 18.45 -4.01 -17.46
N ASN A 681 18.52 -3.59 -18.72
CA ASN A 681 18.74 -2.20 -19.13
C ASN A 681 17.77 -1.82 -20.26
N MET A 682 17.76 -2.56 -21.38
CA MET A 682 16.84 -2.32 -22.51
C MET A 682 16.37 -3.63 -23.19
N PRO A 683 15.52 -4.45 -22.55
CA PRO A 683 14.96 -5.66 -23.17
C PRO A 683 14.13 -5.37 -24.44
N ILE A 684 14.18 -6.28 -25.42
CA ILE A 684 13.42 -6.21 -26.69
C ILE A 684 12.71 -7.52 -26.98
N GLN A 685 11.50 -7.50 -27.56
CA GLN A 685 10.81 -8.74 -27.89
C GLN A 685 11.59 -9.60 -28.90
N ASN A 686 11.66 -10.92 -28.66
CA ASN A 686 12.30 -11.90 -29.54
C ASN A 686 11.78 -11.83 -30.99
N ALA A 687 10.48 -11.58 -31.17
CA ALA A 687 9.83 -11.42 -32.47
C ALA A 687 10.46 -10.31 -33.32
N VAL A 688 10.92 -9.22 -32.69
CA VAL A 688 11.57 -8.10 -33.40
C VAL A 688 12.90 -8.53 -33.98
N LEU A 689 13.72 -9.24 -33.19
CA LEU A 689 15.01 -9.75 -33.64
C LEU A 689 14.83 -10.79 -34.75
N LYS A 690 13.91 -11.73 -34.56
CA LYS A 690 13.62 -12.80 -35.52
C LYS A 690 13.20 -12.28 -36.88
N GLU A 691 12.35 -11.26 -36.92
CA GLU A 691 11.83 -10.65 -38.15
C GLU A 691 12.96 -10.15 -39.07
N PHE A 692 14.04 -9.62 -38.50
CA PHE A 692 15.15 -9.04 -39.24
C PHE A 692 16.38 -9.96 -39.28
N GLY A 693 16.24 -11.25 -38.92
CA GLY A 693 17.32 -12.23 -38.99
C GLY A 693 18.38 -12.08 -37.90
N TYR A 694 17.96 -11.70 -36.69
CA TYR A 694 18.79 -11.59 -35.48
C TYR A 694 19.99 -10.63 -35.65
N PRO A 695 19.77 -9.36 -36.06
CA PRO A 695 20.84 -8.37 -36.14
C PRO A 695 21.45 -8.13 -34.75
N ARG A 696 22.73 -7.77 -34.70
CA ARG A 696 23.42 -7.47 -33.44
C ARG A 696 23.06 -6.06 -32.98
N ILE A 697 22.33 -5.97 -31.87
CA ILE A 697 21.96 -4.70 -31.24
C ILE A 697 22.96 -4.42 -30.12
N LYS A 698 23.68 -3.30 -30.20
CA LYS A 698 24.66 -2.89 -29.19
C LYS A 698 24.43 -1.48 -28.68
N THR A 699 23.92 -0.60 -29.53
CA THR A 699 23.76 0.82 -29.22
C THR A 699 22.28 1.20 -29.13
N LEU A 700 21.97 2.32 -28.48
CA LEU A 700 20.64 2.91 -28.51
C LEU A 700 20.18 3.25 -29.94
N GLU A 701 21.11 3.59 -30.83
CA GLU A 701 20.82 3.81 -32.25
C GLU A 701 20.39 2.51 -32.95
N ASP A 702 21.09 1.39 -32.72
CA ASP A 702 20.68 0.08 -33.25
C ASP A 702 19.28 -0.31 -32.76
N TYR A 703 19.04 -0.09 -31.47
CA TYR A 703 17.78 -0.41 -30.78
C TYR A 703 16.61 0.43 -31.33
N GLU A 704 16.83 1.74 -31.50
CA GLU A 704 15.85 2.65 -32.11
C GLU A 704 15.52 2.23 -33.55
N ASN A 705 16.56 2.00 -34.37
CA ASN A 705 16.41 1.69 -35.79
C ASN A 705 15.60 0.40 -36.02
N ILE A 706 15.85 -0.65 -35.24
CA ILE A 706 15.14 -1.92 -35.42
C ILE A 706 13.67 -1.81 -34.98
N LEU A 707 13.38 -1.07 -33.91
CA LEU A 707 12.00 -0.86 -33.46
C LEU A 707 11.19 -0.04 -34.48
N LEU A 708 11.78 1.04 -35.02
CA LEU A 708 11.16 1.82 -36.09
C LEU A 708 10.88 0.97 -37.33
N ALA A 709 11.82 0.12 -37.73
CA ALA A 709 11.64 -0.80 -38.84
C ALA A 709 10.51 -1.80 -38.58
N TYR A 710 10.39 -2.31 -37.36
CA TYR A 710 9.34 -3.25 -36.97
C TYR A 710 7.95 -2.59 -36.96
N ILE A 711 7.80 -1.42 -36.33
CA ILE A 711 6.53 -0.67 -36.27
C ILE A 711 6.06 -0.30 -37.68
N LYS A 712 6.97 0.08 -38.57
CA LYS A 712 6.63 0.38 -39.96
C LYS A 712 6.04 -0.83 -40.69
N LYS A 713 6.49 -2.05 -40.36
CA LYS A 713 5.99 -3.29 -40.96
C LYS A 713 4.72 -3.80 -40.28
N TYR A 714 4.63 -3.61 -38.97
CA TYR A 714 3.53 -4.05 -38.11
C TYR A 714 3.02 -2.86 -37.29
N PRO A 715 2.23 -1.96 -37.90
CA PRO A 715 1.73 -0.76 -37.21
C PRO A 715 0.68 -1.09 -36.14
N GLU A 716 0.04 -2.25 -36.24
CA GLU A 716 -0.91 -2.77 -35.27
C GLU A 716 -0.60 -4.25 -34.95
N ILE A 717 -0.75 -4.63 -33.69
CA ILE A 717 -0.62 -5.99 -33.17
C ILE A 717 -1.81 -6.24 -32.24
N ASN A 718 -2.52 -7.35 -32.43
CA ASN A 718 -3.68 -7.73 -31.61
C ASN A 718 -4.78 -6.64 -31.52
N GLY A 719 -4.94 -5.81 -32.57
CA GLY A 719 -5.93 -4.72 -32.58
C GLY A 719 -5.48 -3.45 -31.85
N HIS A 720 -4.28 -3.44 -31.28
CA HIS A 720 -3.66 -2.28 -30.66
C HIS A 720 -2.61 -1.67 -31.58
N LYS A 721 -2.45 -0.35 -31.53
CA LYS A 721 -1.30 0.31 -32.17
C LYS A 721 -0.02 -0.21 -31.52
N THR A 722 0.95 -0.61 -32.34
CA THR A 722 2.24 -1.10 -31.85
C THR A 722 3.00 0.01 -31.15
N ILE A 723 3.51 -0.30 -29.95
CA ILE A 723 4.29 0.61 -29.12
C ILE A 723 5.75 0.19 -29.18
N GLY A 724 6.66 1.13 -29.48
CA GLY A 724 8.09 0.85 -29.50
C GLY A 724 8.64 0.55 -28.11
N ILE A 725 8.52 1.52 -27.20
CA ILE A 725 9.02 1.42 -25.83
C ILE A 725 7.94 1.92 -24.87
N SER A 726 7.65 1.19 -23.80
CA SER A 726 6.81 1.67 -22.69
C SER A 726 7.56 1.57 -21.37
N LEU A 727 7.63 2.67 -20.61
CA LEU A 727 8.32 2.75 -19.32
C LEU A 727 7.31 2.80 -18.17
N ILE A 728 7.74 2.45 -16.96
CA ILE A 728 6.94 2.62 -15.75
C ILE A 728 7.59 3.65 -14.82
N THR A 729 6.82 4.64 -14.42
CA THR A 729 7.30 5.73 -13.55
C THR A 729 6.44 5.95 -12.31
N ASP A 730 5.41 5.14 -12.08
CA ASP A 730 4.59 5.24 -10.88
C ASP A 730 5.37 4.86 -9.61
N SER A 731 5.08 5.54 -8.51
CA SER A 731 5.66 5.26 -7.19
C SER A 731 7.19 5.09 -7.23
N TRP A 732 7.73 4.04 -6.61
CA TRP A 732 9.15 3.65 -6.61
C TRP A 732 9.63 3.02 -7.92
N TYR A 733 8.74 2.60 -8.82
CA TYR A 733 9.12 1.96 -10.08
C TYR A 733 9.90 2.89 -11.02
N TRP A 734 9.81 4.21 -10.83
CA TRP A 734 10.60 5.19 -11.59
C TRP A 734 12.12 4.97 -11.47
N TYR A 735 12.61 4.41 -10.34
CA TYR A 735 14.02 4.06 -10.21
C TYR A 735 14.39 3.02 -11.27
N LEU A 736 13.53 2.03 -11.51
CA LEU A 736 13.74 0.95 -12.46
C LEU A 736 13.44 1.39 -13.90
N GLY A 737 12.34 2.10 -14.13
CA GLY A 737 11.87 2.44 -15.48
C GLY A 737 12.44 3.72 -16.08
N LEU A 738 13.04 4.62 -15.28
CA LEU A 738 13.49 5.93 -15.77
C LEU A 738 14.87 6.37 -15.25
N SER A 739 15.23 6.04 -14.01
CA SER A 739 16.51 6.45 -13.41
C SER A 739 17.66 5.50 -13.76
N ASN A 740 17.60 4.27 -13.27
CA ASN A 740 18.68 3.28 -13.37
C ASN A 740 19.06 2.91 -14.82
N PRO A 741 18.14 2.78 -15.79
CA PRO A 741 18.50 2.50 -17.18
C PRO A 741 19.51 3.49 -17.74
N GLY A 742 19.42 4.76 -17.34
CA GLY A 742 20.40 5.75 -17.74
C GLY A 742 21.82 5.38 -17.29
N ASN A 743 22.00 4.91 -16.06
CA ASN A 743 23.31 4.46 -15.56
C ASN A 743 23.89 3.35 -16.43
N TYR A 744 23.12 2.30 -16.69
CA TYR A 744 23.60 1.14 -17.45
C TYR A 744 23.97 1.52 -18.89
N VAL A 745 23.15 2.36 -19.54
CA VAL A 745 23.39 2.88 -20.90
C VAL A 745 24.73 3.61 -21.01
N ILE A 746 25.10 4.40 -19.98
CA ILE A 746 26.39 5.11 -19.93
C ILE A 746 27.47 4.36 -19.14
N GLY A 747 27.31 3.05 -18.93
CA GLY A 747 28.36 2.18 -18.39
C GLY A 747 28.60 2.24 -16.89
N TYR A 748 27.66 2.83 -16.13
CA TYR A 748 27.72 2.89 -14.68
C TYR A 748 26.78 1.88 -14.02
N PRO A 749 27.26 1.16 -13.00
CA PRO A 749 26.48 0.15 -12.32
C PRO A 749 25.34 0.74 -11.46
N ASP A 750 24.53 -0.14 -10.86
CA ASP A 750 23.47 0.27 -9.92
C ASP A 750 24.02 0.51 -8.52
N ASP A 751 24.45 1.75 -8.29
CA ASP A 751 24.77 2.33 -6.98
C ASP A 751 23.61 3.20 -6.45
N GLY A 752 22.37 2.93 -6.89
CA GLY A 752 21.20 3.76 -6.59
C GLY A 752 21.29 5.10 -7.31
N GLN A 753 21.19 6.20 -6.56
CA GLN A 753 21.24 7.55 -7.13
C GLN A 753 22.66 8.09 -7.38
N TRP A 754 23.68 7.24 -7.23
CA TRP A 754 25.08 7.65 -7.19
C TRP A 754 25.88 7.08 -8.35
N ILE A 755 26.85 7.87 -8.81
CA ILE A 755 27.98 7.42 -9.63
C ILE A 755 29.22 7.55 -8.77
N VAL A 756 29.98 6.45 -8.62
CA VAL A 756 31.16 6.37 -7.75
C VAL A 756 32.42 6.11 -8.55
N ASP A 757 33.38 7.03 -8.43
CA ASP A 757 34.70 6.87 -9.02
C ASP A 757 35.50 5.78 -8.29
N GLN A 758 35.94 4.75 -9.02
CA GLN A 758 36.58 3.56 -8.45
C GLN A 758 38.02 3.77 -7.95
N GLU A 759 38.63 4.92 -8.21
CA GLU A 759 39.98 5.25 -7.76
C GLU A 759 39.97 6.16 -6.54
N THR A 760 39.16 7.22 -6.60
CA THR A 760 39.07 8.28 -5.59
C THR A 760 37.98 8.01 -4.54
N MET A 761 37.02 7.13 -4.85
CA MET A 761 35.79 6.88 -4.07
C MET A 761 34.88 8.11 -3.95
N GLU A 762 35.01 9.09 -4.84
CA GLU A 762 34.11 10.24 -4.90
C GLU A 762 32.74 9.84 -5.45
N ALA A 763 31.69 10.20 -4.73
CA ALA A 763 30.31 9.96 -5.09
C ALA A 763 29.66 11.22 -5.67
N THR A 764 29.05 11.09 -6.83
CA THR A 764 28.29 12.15 -7.49
C THR A 764 26.85 11.71 -7.66
N TYR A 765 25.89 12.52 -7.21
CA TYR A 765 24.48 12.32 -7.54
C TYR A 765 24.30 12.30 -9.06
N LYS A 766 23.74 11.22 -9.62
CA LYS A 766 23.85 10.88 -11.05
C LYS A 766 23.40 11.98 -12.00
N PHE A 767 22.40 12.78 -11.62
CA PHE A 767 21.85 13.85 -12.45
C PHE A 767 22.73 15.10 -12.49
N LEU A 768 23.78 15.17 -11.66
CA LEU A 768 24.85 16.16 -11.77
C LEU A 768 26.02 15.68 -12.65
N TYR A 769 26.06 14.38 -12.97
CA TYR A 769 27.08 13.77 -13.82
C TYR A 769 26.85 14.17 -15.29
N PRO A 770 27.85 14.73 -16.01
CA PRO A 770 27.64 15.32 -17.34
C PRO A 770 27.02 14.37 -18.38
N GLU A 771 27.47 13.12 -18.41
CA GLU A 771 27.10 12.10 -19.38
C GLU A 771 25.67 11.57 -19.17
N MET A 772 25.09 11.76 -17.97
CA MET A 772 23.72 11.30 -17.68
C MET A 772 22.68 11.97 -18.60
N LYS A 773 22.99 13.17 -19.10
CA LYS A 773 22.17 13.91 -20.06
C LYS A 773 21.89 13.14 -21.35
N LEU A 774 22.82 12.27 -21.76
CA LEU A 774 22.78 11.57 -23.04
C LEU A 774 21.54 10.66 -23.17
N PHE A 775 21.25 9.89 -22.11
CA PHE A 775 20.09 9.01 -22.08
C PHE A 775 18.76 9.79 -22.16
N TYR A 776 18.63 10.87 -21.40
CA TYR A 776 17.40 11.67 -21.42
C TYR A 776 17.21 12.45 -22.72
N LYS A 777 18.30 12.85 -23.37
CA LYS A 777 18.25 13.48 -24.71
C LYS A 777 17.77 12.47 -25.75
N TRP A 778 18.18 11.22 -25.64
CA TRP A 778 17.66 10.13 -26.46
C TRP A 778 16.18 9.87 -26.17
N LEU A 779 15.74 9.80 -24.91
CA LEU A 779 14.32 9.66 -24.56
C LEU A 779 13.45 10.79 -25.14
N ASN A 780 13.94 12.03 -25.09
CA ASN A 780 13.26 13.18 -25.70
C ASN A 780 13.11 13.02 -27.22
N LYS A 781 14.17 12.61 -27.92
CA LYS A 781 14.13 12.34 -29.37
C LYS A 781 13.09 11.26 -29.70
N ILE A 782 13.16 10.10 -29.06
CA ILE A 782 12.27 8.97 -29.40
C ILE A 782 10.80 9.22 -29.00
N TYR A 783 10.55 10.15 -28.07
CA TYR A 783 9.20 10.64 -27.77
C TYR A 783 8.61 11.40 -28.96
N HIS A 784 9.37 12.33 -29.55
CA HIS A 784 8.92 13.10 -30.72
C HIS A 784 8.83 12.27 -32.00
N GLU A 785 9.62 11.20 -32.09
CA GLU A 785 9.50 10.20 -33.17
C GLU A 785 8.31 9.24 -32.99
N GLY A 786 7.60 9.32 -31.85
CA GLY A 786 6.42 8.51 -31.54
C GLY A 786 6.75 7.05 -31.19
N LEU A 787 8.00 6.78 -30.80
CA LEU A 787 8.48 5.45 -30.41
C LEU A 787 8.25 5.17 -28.92
N LEU A 788 8.37 6.20 -28.08
CA LEU A 788 8.07 6.12 -26.65
C LEU A 788 6.56 6.28 -26.39
N ASP A 789 6.00 5.37 -25.59
CA ASP A 789 4.61 5.40 -25.15
C ASP A 789 4.33 6.70 -24.35
N PRO A 790 3.39 7.56 -24.79
CA PRO A 790 3.03 8.77 -24.07
C PRO A 790 2.51 8.51 -22.65
N GLU A 791 1.94 7.32 -22.40
CA GLU A 791 1.41 6.96 -21.08
C GLU A 791 2.49 6.46 -20.11
N SER A 792 3.75 6.35 -20.55
CA SER A 792 4.90 5.97 -19.70
C SER A 792 5.01 6.78 -18.39
N PHE A 793 4.46 7.99 -18.39
CA PHE A 793 4.55 8.96 -17.30
C PHE A 793 3.27 9.06 -16.45
N THR A 794 2.22 8.34 -16.80
CA THR A 794 0.90 8.43 -16.15
C THR A 794 0.26 7.08 -15.83
N GLN A 795 0.76 5.98 -16.42
CA GLN A 795 0.25 4.63 -16.17
C GLN A 795 0.74 4.06 -14.84
N ASP A 796 -0.12 3.30 -14.17
CA ASP A 796 0.26 2.47 -13.04
C ASP A 796 0.87 1.13 -13.50
N ILE A 797 1.30 0.32 -12.52
CA ILE A 797 1.96 -0.95 -12.77
C ILE A 797 1.04 -1.98 -13.44
N ASP A 798 -0.27 -1.95 -13.17
CA ASP A 798 -1.22 -2.93 -13.69
C ASP A 798 -1.52 -2.65 -15.16
N VAL A 799 -1.74 -1.38 -15.51
CA VAL A 799 -1.88 -0.92 -16.90
C VAL A 799 -0.62 -1.27 -17.69
N TRP A 800 0.56 -0.93 -17.15
CA TRP A 800 1.83 -1.23 -17.82
C TRP A 800 2.00 -2.75 -18.04
N ASN A 801 1.79 -3.57 -17.02
CA ASN A 801 1.86 -5.03 -17.13
C ASN A 801 0.91 -5.57 -18.21
N SER A 802 -0.34 -5.09 -18.26
CA SER A 802 -1.33 -5.50 -19.25
C SER A 802 -0.84 -5.25 -20.67
N LYS A 803 -0.28 -4.06 -20.95
CA LYS A 803 0.27 -3.72 -22.28
C LYS A 803 1.37 -4.68 -22.72
N LEU A 804 2.26 -5.04 -21.80
CA LEU A 804 3.35 -5.99 -22.08
C LEU A 804 2.80 -7.41 -22.29
N MET A 805 1.83 -7.85 -21.48
CA MET A 805 1.19 -9.16 -21.57
C MET A 805 0.37 -9.36 -22.86
N ASP A 806 -0.20 -8.29 -23.41
CA ASP A 806 -0.88 -8.32 -24.72
C ASP A 806 0.09 -8.40 -25.91
N GLY A 807 1.39 -8.18 -25.66
CA GLY A 807 2.45 -8.41 -26.63
C GLY A 807 2.64 -7.32 -27.69
N TYR A 808 1.97 -6.16 -27.61
CA TYR A 808 2.13 -5.06 -28.57
C TYR A 808 3.16 -3.98 -28.17
N VAL A 809 3.80 -4.13 -27.00
CA VAL A 809 4.94 -3.32 -26.56
C VAL A 809 6.25 -4.03 -26.90
N LEU A 810 7.02 -3.46 -27.83
CA LEU A 810 8.20 -4.11 -28.39
C LEU A 810 9.44 -4.06 -27.47
N GLY A 811 9.51 -3.09 -26.57
CA GLY A 811 10.65 -2.84 -25.69
C GLY A 811 10.28 -2.15 -24.39
N THR A 812 11.16 -2.27 -23.39
CA THR A 812 11.05 -1.55 -22.12
C THR A 812 12.44 -1.43 -21.47
N SER A 813 12.52 -0.84 -20.28
CA SER A 813 13.76 -0.67 -19.51
C SER A 813 13.66 -1.26 -18.10
N TYR A 814 13.07 -2.45 -17.99
CA TYR A 814 12.78 -3.12 -16.71
C TYR A 814 13.68 -4.35 -16.51
N PRO A 815 14.09 -4.68 -15.26
CA PRO A 815 15.01 -5.78 -15.03
C PRO A 815 14.40 -7.16 -15.30
N TYR A 816 15.24 -8.14 -15.63
CA TYR A 816 14.84 -9.52 -15.95
C TYR A 816 13.90 -10.13 -14.91
N TRP A 817 14.22 -10.00 -13.61
CA TRP A 817 13.40 -10.54 -12.53
C TRP A 817 11.97 -9.98 -12.54
N GLY A 818 11.80 -8.73 -12.98
CA GLY A 818 10.51 -8.06 -13.07
C GLY A 818 9.68 -8.46 -14.28
N LEU A 819 10.32 -9.02 -15.32
CA LEU A 819 9.66 -9.50 -16.54
C LEU A 819 9.37 -11.02 -16.48
N LYS A 820 9.79 -11.74 -15.43
CA LYS A 820 9.60 -13.20 -15.31
C LYS A 820 8.13 -13.61 -15.44
N ASP A 821 7.23 -12.93 -14.73
CA ASP A 821 5.80 -13.26 -14.75
C ASP A 821 5.14 -12.89 -16.08
N ILE A 822 5.55 -11.78 -16.70
CA ILE A 822 5.11 -11.36 -18.04
C ILE A 822 5.54 -12.40 -19.08
N ASN A 823 6.81 -12.80 -19.08
CA ASN A 823 7.31 -13.83 -20.00
C ASN A 823 6.58 -15.16 -19.80
N ARG A 824 6.33 -15.57 -18.54
CA ARG A 824 5.56 -16.78 -18.24
C ARG A 824 4.14 -16.70 -18.80
N TYR A 825 3.47 -15.56 -18.64
CA TYR A 825 2.13 -15.32 -19.19
C TYR A 825 2.14 -15.41 -20.72
N LEU A 826 3.09 -14.75 -21.38
CA LEU A 826 3.20 -14.78 -22.84
C LEU A 826 3.42 -16.21 -23.37
N VAL A 827 4.26 -17.00 -22.71
CA VAL A 827 4.45 -18.42 -23.05
C VAL A 827 3.17 -19.24 -22.85
N GLN A 828 2.44 -19.02 -21.77
CA GLN A 828 1.19 -19.73 -21.47
C GLN A 828 0.04 -19.40 -22.44
N ASN A 829 0.09 -18.24 -23.10
CA ASN A 829 -0.92 -17.77 -24.04
C ASN A 829 -0.47 -17.88 -25.51
N ASP A 830 0.46 -18.80 -25.82
CA ASP A 830 0.96 -19.04 -27.19
C ASP A 830 1.60 -17.80 -27.87
N LEU A 831 2.06 -16.83 -27.07
CA LEU A 831 2.76 -15.62 -27.49
C LEU A 831 4.26 -15.69 -27.17
N GLU A 832 4.86 -16.87 -27.16
CA GLU A 832 6.26 -17.06 -26.75
C GLU A 832 7.27 -16.19 -27.52
N GLN A 833 7.00 -15.88 -28.79
CA GLN A 833 7.86 -14.99 -29.61
C GLN A 833 7.81 -13.53 -29.12
N ARG A 834 6.83 -13.15 -28.31
CA ARG A 834 6.69 -11.82 -27.70
C ARG A 834 7.40 -11.70 -26.36
N THR A 835 8.02 -12.78 -25.86
CA THR A 835 8.93 -12.70 -24.71
C THR A 835 10.14 -11.82 -25.00
N PHE A 836 10.81 -11.35 -23.96
CA PHE A 836 11.91 -10.39 -24.08
C PHE A 836 13.31 -11.04 -24.12
N ALA A 837 14.15 -10.54 -25.03
CA ALA A 837 15.59 -10.76 -25.13
C ALA A 837 16.37 -9.67 -24.40
N PHE A 838 17.44 -10.05 -23.71
CA PHE A 838 18.26 -9.14 -22.90
C PHE A 838 19.61 -8.93 -23.56
N LEU A 839 19.85 -7.71 -24.04
CA LEU A 839 21.03 -7.34 -24.82
C LEU A 839 21.81 -6.21 -24.12
N PRO A 840 23.15 -6.13 -24.28
CA PRO A 840 24.00 -5.12 -23.64
C PRO A 840 23.91 -3.79 -24.39
N VAL A 841 22.75 -3.15 -24.35
CA VAL A 841 22.51 -1.90 -25.09
C VAL A 841 23.11 -0.72 -24.34
N SER A 842 24.16 -0.12 -24.91
CA SER A 842 24.81 1.08 -24.39
C SER A 842 24.47 2.32 -25.23
N TYR A 843 24.89 3.51 -24.79
CA TYR A 843 24.69 4.74 -25.57
C TYR A 843 25.38 4.65 -26.94
N ASP A 844 26.66 4.28 -26.94
CA ASP A 844 27.46 3.95 -28.11
C ASP A 844 28.48 2.83 -27.77
N GLU A 845 29.30 2.41 -28.74
CA GLU A 845 30.27 1.31 -28.55
C GLU A 845 31.44 1.66 -27.58
N ASN A 846 31.61 2.92 -27.17
CA ASN A 846 32.63 3.30 -26.19
C ASN A 846 32.22 2.95 -24.76
N TYR A 847 30.92 2.79 -24.52
CA TYR A 847 30.37 2.39 -23.22
C TYR A 847 30.22 0.87 -23.15
N LYS A 848 30.41 0.32 -21.96
CA LYS A 848 30.23 -1.11 -21.68
C LYS A 848 29.09 -1.30 -20.70
N ASP A 849 28.13 -2.14 -21.04
CA ASP A 849 27.02 -2.45 -20.14
C ASP A 849 27.55 -3.09 -18.82
N PRO A 850 27.21 -2.54 -17.65
CA PRO A 850 27.73 -2.97 -16.36
C PRO A 850 26.90 -4.07 -15.69
N ALA A 851 25.92 -4.70 -16.37
CA ALA A 851 25.01 -5.68 -15.78
C ALA A 851 25.68 -6.89 -15.10
N LEU A 852 26.92 -7.22 -15.48
CA LEU A 852 27.71 -8.29 -14.87
C LEU A 852 28.81 -7.80 -13.91
N LYS A 853 28.77 -6.54 -13.48
CA LYS A 853 29.69 -6.00 -12.48
C LYS A 853 29.54 -6.79 -11.18
N ASP A 854 30.64 -7.35 -10.68
CA ASP A 854 30.66 -7.95 -9.35
C ASP A 854 30.80 -6.83 -8.31
N TYR A 855 29.79 -6.70 -7.45
CA TYR A 855 29.79 -5.69 -6.41
C TYR A 855 30.50 -6.15 -5.14
N GLY A 856 30.72 -7.45 -4.96
CA GLY A 856 31.06 -8.03 -3.67
C GLY A 856 29.95 -7.84 -2.62
N TYR A 857 30.25 -8.20 -1.37
CA TYR A 857 29.29 -8.12 -0.28
C TYR A 857 29.32 -6.74 0.38
N SER A 858 28.20 -6.00 0.38
CA SER A 858 28.18 -4.63 0.93
C SER A 858 27.94 -4.56 2.45
N GLY A 859 27.73 -5.69 3.12
CA GLY A 859 27.23 -5.73 4.50
C GLY A 859 25.70 -5.61 4.60
N GLY A 860 25.10 -4.84 3.70
CA GLY A 860 23.65 -4.81 3.45
C GLY A 860 22.77 -4.53 4.66
N TRP A 861 21.48 -4.83 4.49
CA TRP A 861 20.51 -4.81 5.58
C TRP A 861 20.52 -6.15 6.31
N GLY A 862 20.18 -6.11 7.60
CA GLY A 862 20.33 -7.23 8.50
C GLY A 862 19.14 -7.45 9.42
N ILE A 863 18.98 -8.68 9.92
CA ILE A 863 18.09 -8.99 11.04
C ILE A 863 18.81 -8.63 12.34
N ALA A 864 18.24 -7.71 13.10
CA ALA A 864 18.69 -7.39 14.45
C ALA A 864 17.91 -8.19 15.50
N ILE A 865 18.54 -8.44 16.64
CA ILE A 865 17.89 -9.00 17.84
C ILE A 865 17.63 -7.84 18.80
N SER A 866 16.38 -7.65 19.22
CA SER A 866 16.05 -6.57 20.14
C SER A 866 16.57 -6.84 21.56
N LYS A 867 16.71 -5.76 22.34
CA LYS A 867 17.03 -5.86 23.78
C LYS A 867 15.93 -6.54 24.60
N ASP A 868 14.70 -6.55 24.10
CA ASP A 868 13.53 -7.11 24.77
C ASP A 868 13.32 -8.60 24.47
N CYS A 869 14.14 -9.16 23.57
CA CYS A 869 14.09 -10.58 23.24
C CYS A 869 14.30 -11.42 24.51
N LYS A 870 13.32 -12.28 24.82
CA LYS A 870 13.29 -13.04 26.08
C LYS A 870 14.37 -14.12 26.17
N ASP A 871 14.83 -14.64 25.03
CA ASP A 871 15.90 -15.63 24.94
C ASP A 871 16.86 -15.26 23.80
N PRO A 872 17.71 -14.24 24.01
CA PRO A 872 18.58 -13.71 22.95
C PRO A 872 19.67 -14.70 22.54
N VAL A 873 20.05 -15.62 23.43
CA VAL A 873 21.01 -16.69 23.09
C VAL A 873 20.39 -17.67 22.11
N ARG A 874 19.14 -18.09 22.31
CA ARG A 874 18.44 -18.98 21.39
C ARG A 874 18.06 -18.28 20.09
N ALA A 875 17.66 -17.02 20.14
CA ALA A 875 17.43 -16.20 18.96
C ALA A 875 18.70 -16.08 18.10
N PHE A 876 19.85 -15.81 18.72
CA PHE A 876 21.12 -15.76 18.00
C PHE A 876 21.53 -17.12 17.43
N LYS A 877 21.42 -18.21 18.20
CA LYS A 877 21.71 -19.57 17.70
C LYS A 877 20.83 -19.98 16.53
N PHE A 878 19.59 -19.49 16.49
CA PHE A 878 18.72 -19.68 15.33
C PHE A 878 19.27 -18.98 14.09
N LEU A 879 19.66 -17.71 14.19
CA LEU A 879 20.28 -16.97 13.06
C LEU A 879 21.63 -17.57 12.64
N ASP A 880 22.44 -18.07 13.59
CA ASP A 880 23.66 -18.81 13.26
C ASP A 880 23.34 -20.13 12.55
N TRP A 881 22.35 -20.90 13.02
CA TRP A 881 21.93 -22.12 12.32
C TRP A 881 21.43 -21.82 10.90
N MET A 882 20.73 -20.70 10.66
CA MET A 882 20.35 -20.27 9.32
C MET A 882 21.57 -20.05 8.40
N CYS A 883 22.74 -19.74 8.95
CA CYS A 883 24.00 -19.63 8.20
C CYS A 883 24.67 -20.99 7.92
N SER A 884 24.16 -22.09 8.47
CA SER A 884 24.73 -23.42 8.28
C SER A 884 24.47 -23.97 6.87
N GLU A 885 25.36 -24.83 6.39
CA GLU A 885 25.20 -25.54 5.12
C GLU A 885 23.86 -26.30 5.06
N GLU A 886 23.45 -26.91 6.18
CA GLU A 886 22.18 -27.62 6.30
C GLU A 886 20.98 -26.70 6.08
N ALA A 887 20.97 -25.53 6.73
CA ALA A 887 19.88 -24.56 6.57
C ALA A 887 19.86 -23.99 5.16
N GLN A 888 21.02 -23.62 4.60
CA GLN A 888 21.15 -23.10 3.24
C GLN A 888 20.61 -24.09 2.19
N ILE A 889 20.91 -25.39 2.34
CA ILE A 889 20.34 -26.45 1.49
C ILE A 889 18.82 -26.53 1.70
N LEU A 890 18.34 -26.54 2.94
CA LEU A 890 16.92 -26.67 3.23
C LEU A 890 16.09 -25.52 2.63
N VAL A 891 16.51 -24.27 2.80
CA VAL A 891 15.75 -23.11 2.30
C VAL A 891 15.83 -22.96 0.79
N ASN A 892 16.95 -23.34 0.14
CA ASN A 892 17.10 -23.25 -1.31
C ASN A 892 16.51 -24.45 -2.06
N TRP A 893 16.78 -25.66 -1.58
CA TRP A 893 16.47 -26.92 -2.27
C TRP A 893 15.29 -27.68 -1.68
N GLY A 894 15.00 -27.48 -0.41
CA GLY A 894 13.93 -28.17 0.28
C GLY A 894 14.38 -29.49 0.89
N ILE A 895 13.52 -30.52 0.83
CA ILE A 895 13.71 -31.80 1.53
C ILE A 895 14.07 -32.87 0.50
N GLU A 896 15.15 -33.61 0.76
CA GLU A 896 15.57 -34.75 -0.07
C GLU A 896 14.44 -35.78 -0.21
N GLY A 897 14.26 -36.31 -1.42
CA GLY A 897 13.20 -37.28 -1.73
C GLY A 897 11.81 -36.65 -1.90
N LYS A 898 11.65 -35.35 -1.63
CA LYS A 898 10.42 -34.61 -1.89
C LYS A 898 10.59 -33.47 -2.88
N HIS A 899 11.59 -32.61 -2.68
CA HIS A 899 11.85 -31.43 -3.50
C HIS A 899 13.07 -31.62 -4.41
N TYR A 900 14.03 -32.44 -3.99
CA TYR A 900 15.19 -32.79 -4.82
C TYR A 900 15.63 -34.25 -4.63
N TYR A 901 16.46 -34.73 -5.55
CA TYR A 901 17.16 -36.01 -5.48
C TYR A 901 18.60 -35.86 -5.99
N TYR A 902 19.45 -36.86 -5.75
CA TYR A 902 20.78 -36.92 -6.36
C TYR A 902 20.75 -37.80 -7.61
N ASP A 903 21.30 -37.29 -8.72
CA ASP A 903 21.49 -38.06 -9.93
C ASP A 903 22.59 -39.14 -9.77
N LYS A 904 22.79 -39.95 -10.80
CA LYS A 904 23.82 -41.00 -10.83
C LYS A 904 25.26 -40.47 -10.67
N ASN A 905 25.48 -39.17 -10.88
CA ASN A 905 26.77 -38.51 -10.76
C ASN A 905 26.91 -37.77 -9.42
N GLY A 906 25.95 -37.91 -8.50
CA GLY A 906 25.94 -37.21 -7.21
C GLY A 906 25.54 -35.73 -7.30
N ARG A 907 24.93 -35.29 -8.40
CA ARG A 907 24.44 -33.92 -8.58
C ARG A 907 23.04 -33.77 -8.00
N ARG A 908 22.80 -32.68 -7.25
CA ARG A 908 21.49 -32.35 -6.71
C ARG A 908 20.58 -31.81 -7.81
N ILE A 909 19.45 -32.48 -8.04
CA ILE A 909 18.46 -32.15 -9.08
C ILE A 909 17.10 -31.93 -8.43
N SER A 910 16.42 -30.84 -8.79
CA SER A 910 15.06 -30.57 -8.32
C SER A 910 14.05 -31.50 -9.00
N TYR A 911 13.02 -31.93 -8.28
CA TYR A 911 11.86 -32.53 -8.95
C TYR A 911 11.14 -31.48 -9.80
N GLN A 912 10.52 -31.96 -10.88
CA GLN A 912 9.63 -31.13 -11.70
C GLN A 912 8.32 -30.88 -10.94
N ASN A 913 7.79 -29.66 -10.99
CA ASN A 913 6.54 -29.23 -10.34
C ASN A 913 6.55 -29.34 -8.79
N ILE A 914 7.51 -28.70 -8.13
CA ILE A 914 7.47 -28.53 -6.66
C ILE A 914 6.25 -27.68 -6.29
N ASP A 915 5.50 -28.07 -5.27
CA ASP A 915 4.40 -27.28 -4.74
C ASP A 915 4.95 -25.98 -4.11
N GLU A 916 4.58 -24.83 -4.68
CA GLU A 916 5.01 -23.52 -4.20
C GLU A 916 4.56 -23.25 -2.74
N ASN A 917 3.54 -23.98 -2.26
CA ASN A 917 3.08 -23.88 -0.89
C ASN A 917 4.00 -24.55 0.13
N ASP A 918 4.94 -25.41 -0.31
CA ASP A 918 5.83 -26.14 0.60
C ASP A 918 6.87 -25.25 1.29
N GLY A 919 7.09 -24.02 0.79
CA GLY A 919 7.94 -23.00 1.40
C GLY A 919 9.40 -22.99 0.94
N VAL A 920 9.75 -23.74 -0.11
CA VAL A 920 11.08 -23.69 -0.73
C VAL A 920 11.32 -22.29 -1.30
N GLY A 921 12.44 -21.66 -0.95
CA GLY A 921 12.78 -20.28 -1.33
C GLY A 921 12.21 -19.19 -0.42
N ARG A 922 11.15 -19.47 0.35
CA ARG A 922 10.44 -18.47 1.17
C ARG A 922 11.26 -17.91 2.34
N TYR A 923 12.26 -18.66 2.80
CA TYR A 923 13.10 -18.33 3.95
C TYR A 923 14.55 -18.04 3.55
N ILE A 924 14.79 -17.71 2.28
CA ILE A 924 16.08 -17.20 1.81
C ILE A 924 16.19 -15.73 2.22
N TYR A 925 15.32 -14.87 1.69
CA TYR A 925 15.24 -13.46 2.07
C TYR A 925 14.11 -13.24 3.11
N PRO A 926 14.30 -12.42 4.17
CA PRO A 926 15.49 -11.64 4.50
C PRO A 926 16.36 -12.38 5.54
N PHE A 927 16.71 -13.65 5.32
CA PHE A 927 17.64 -14.39 6.19
C PHE A 927 19.05 -14.38 5.59
N PRO A 928 20.08 -14.82 6.33
CA PRO A 928 21.44 -14.88 5.79
C PRO A 928 21.53 -15.80 4.59
N GLU A 929 22.16 -15.33 3.52
CA GLU A 929 22.23 -16.04 2.24
C GLU A 929 23.67 -16.19 1.76
N ALA A 930 24.06 -17.44 1.45
CA ALA A 930 25.36 -17.73 0.84
C ALA A 930 25.49 -17.11 -0.57
N GLY A 931 24.43 -17.26 -1.37
CA GLY A 931 24.40 -16.86 -2.79
C GLY A 931 24.92 -17.92 -3.75
N GLY A 932 24.91 -17.60 -5.04
CA GLY A 932 25.26 -18.52 -6.14
C GLY A 932 26.72 -18.97 -6.19
N GLY A 933 27.62 -18.32 -5.44
CA GLY A 933 29.07 -18.56 -5.47
C GLY A 933 29.60 -19.66 -4.56
N PHE A 934 28.74 -20.31 -3.76
CA PHE A 934 29.13 -21.35 -2.80
C PHE A 934 28.78 -22.77 -3.25
N ILE A 935 29.68 -23.70 -2.93
CA ILE A 935 29.48 -25.14 -3.04
C ILE A 935 29.48 -25.74 -1.63
N ASP A 936 28.64 -26.76 -1.43
CA ASP A 936 28.56 -27.50 -0.18
C ASP A 936 29.63 -28.60 -0.10
N SER A 937 29.65 -29.30 1.04
CA SER A 937 30.60 -30.39 1.31
C SER A 937 30.48 -31.59 0.35
N THR A 938 29.38 -31.69 -0.40
CA THR A 938 29.15 -32.73 -1.42
C THR A 938 29.55 -32.28 -2.83
N GLY A 939 30.03 -31.05 -2.97
CA GLY A 939 30.42 -30.45 -4.27
C GLY A 939 29.24 -29.91 -5.07
N ASN A 940 28.06 -29.76 -4.45
CA ASN A 940 26.87 -29.22 -5.10
C ASN A 940 26.68 -27.72 -4.77
N PRO A 941 26.08 -26.93 -5.68
CA PRO A 941 25.75 -25.53 -5.38
C PRO A 941 24.77 -25.40 -4.21
N LEU A 942 25.00 -24.41 -3.33
CA LEU A 942 24.06 -24.10 -2.24
C LEU A 942 22.78 -23.45 -2.75
N ALA A 943 22.88 -22.51 -3.69
CA ALA A 943 21.74 -21.89 -4.34
C ALA A 943 21.39 -22.59 -5.67
N LYS A 944 20.13 -22.46 -6.13
CA LYS A 944 19.65 -23.00 -7.42
C LYS A 944 20.08 -22.19 -8.65
N LEU A 945 21.26 -21.56 -8.59
CA LEU A 945 21.75 -20.65 -9.62
C LEU A 945 22.87 -21.31 -10.43
N TYR A 946 22.50 -22.24 -11.32
CA TYR A 946 23.40 -22.97 -12.20
C TYR A 946 22.86 -23.05 -13.63
N LYS A 947 23.78 -23.22 -14.60
CA LYS A 947 23.54 -23.04 -16.03
C LYS A 947 22.38 -23.89 -16.55
N GLU A 948 22.35 -25.18 -16.24
CA GLU A 948 21.31 -26.09 -16.71
C GLU A 948 19.91 -25.69 -16.24
N ASN A 949 19.77 -25.31 -14.96
CA ASN A 949 18.49 -24.85 -14.41
C ASN A 949 18.01 -23.54 -15.04
N ILE A 950 18.92 -22.62 -15.36
CA ILE A 950 18.56 -21.36 -16.03
C ILE A 950 18.07 -21.66 -17.46
N ILE A 951 18.81 -22.48 -18.21
CA ILE A 951 18.46 -22.87 -19.59
C ILE A 951 17.12 -23.61 -19.64
N GLU A 952 16.81 -24.46 -18.66
CA GLU A 952 15.52 -25.16 -18.58
C GLU A 952 14.34 -24.18 -18.50
N ASN A 953 14.52 -23.03 -17.86
CA ASN A 953 13.49 -22.01 -17.70
C ASN A 953 13.33 -21.05 -18.89
N TYR A 954 14.27 -21.04 -19.84
CA TYR A 954 14.12 -20.23 -21.05
C TYR A 954 13.05 -20.81 -21.99
N SER A 955 12.22 -19.92 -22.54
CA SER A 955 11.27 -20.21 -23.60
C SER A 955 11.97 -20.69 -24.88
N SER A 956 11.21 -21.27 -25.81
CA SER A 956 11.77 -21.71 -27.09
C SER A 956 12.29 -20.52 -27.91
N ALA A 957 11.60 -19.36 -27.83
CA ALA A 957 11.99 -18.12 -28.50
C ALA A 957 13.31 -17.55 -27.93
N GLU A 958 13.49 -17.54 -26.61
CA GLU A 958 14.77 -17.13 -25.99
C GLU A 958 15.92 -18.06 -26.41
N LYS A 959 15.70 -19.38 -26.42
CA LYS A 959 16.69 -20.36 -26.89
C LYS A 959 17.05 -20.17 -28.36
N GLU A 960 16.06 -19.87 -29.20
CA GLU A 960 16.27 -19.57 -30.62
C GLU A 960 17.13 -18.31 -30.81
N THR A 961 16.80 -17.22 -30.11
CA THR A 961 17.56 -15.97 -30.16
C THR A 961 18.98 -16.15 -29.64
N LEU A 962 19.17 -16.79 -28.48
CA LEU A 962 20.49 -17.07 -27.92
C LEU A 962 21.33 -17.90 -28.89
N SER A 963 20.76 -18.94 -29.49
CA SER A 963 21.44 -19.77 -30.50
C SER A 963 21.85 -18.97 -31.73
N ALA A 964 20.98 -18.09 -32.25
CA ALA A 964 21.31 -17.18 -33.35
C ALA A 964 22.42 -16.19 -32.98
N TYR A 965 22.48 -15.81 -31.71
CA TYR A 965 23.53 -14.98 -31.16
C TYR A 965 24.83 -15.74 -30.84
N GLY A 966 24.84 -17.08 -30.94
CA GLY A 966 25.99 -17.92 -30.62
C GLY A 966 26.24 -18.08 -29.12
N ALA A 967 25.19 -17.98 -28.31
CA ALA A 967 25.24 -18.07 -26.85
C ALA A 967 24.23 -19.11 -26.33
N GLU A 968 24.44 -19.58 -25.09
CA GLU A 968 23.49 -20.42 -24.35
C GLU A 968 22.88 -19.69 -23.15
N LEU A 969 23.51 -18.61 -22.69
CA LEU A 969 23.02 -17.75 -21.60
C LEU A 969 23.06 -16.28 -22.04
N TRP A 970 22.12 -15.48 -21.57
CA TRP A 970 22.15 -14.03 -21.80
C TRP A 970 23.45 -13.38 -21.31
N THR A 971 23.99 -13.85 -20.18
CA THR A 971 25.26 -13.36 -19.62
C THR A 971 26.47 -13.52 -20.56
N GLU A 972 26.45 -14.49 -21.48
CA GLU A 972 27.54 -14.71 -22.45
C GLU A 972 27.61 -13.59 -23.51
N LEU A 973 26.57 -12.75 -23.61
CA LEU A 973 26.53 -11.61 -24.54
C LEU A 973 27.09 -10.31 -23.93
N PHE A 974 27.30 -10.27 -22.61
CA PHE A 974 27.68 -9.05 -21.88
C PHE A 974 29.18 -9.04 -21.56
N PRO A 975 29.77 -7.85 -21.32
CA PRO A 975 31.12 -7.76 -20.78
C PRO A 975 31.25 -8.59 -19.50
N THR A 976 32.28 -9.41 -19.41
CA THR A 976 32.46 -10.34 -18.28
C THR A 976 32.79 -9.58 -16.99
N SER A 977 32.48 -10.17 -15.82
CA SER A 977 32.87 -9.60 -14.52
C SER A 977 34.39 -9.40 -14.40
N GLN A 978 35.19 -10.20 -15.11
CA GLN A 978 36.65 -10.03 -15.17
C GLN A 978 37.04 -8.75 -15.94
N GLU A 979 36.35 -8.42 -17.02
CA GLU A 979 36.57 -7.19 -17.80
C GLU A 979 36.07 -5.94 -17.07
N LEU A 980 34.96 -6.07 -16.33
CA LEU A 980 34.35 -4.97 -15.59
C LEU A 980 35.05 -4.72 -14.23
N GLY A 981 35.74 -5.73 -13.69
CA GLY A 981 36.37 -5.69 -12.36
C GLY A 981 35.36 -5.70 -11.21
N VAL A 982 35.87 -5.91 -9.99
CA VAL A 982 35.06 -5.94 -8.77
C VAL A 982 34.92 -4.52 -8.19
N SER A 983 33.73 -4.15 -7.74
CA SER A 983 33.50 -2.92 -6.98
C SER A 983 34.33 -2.92 -5.71
N LYS A 984 35.05 -1.83 -5.45
CA LYS A 984 35.77 -1.67 -4.17
C LYS A 984 34.80 -1.32 -3.04
N HIS A 985 33.74 -0.58 -3.36
CA HIS A 985 32.84 0.01 -2.39
C HIS A 985 31.55 -0.78 -2.13
N GLY A 986 31.32 -1.90 -2.81
CA GLY A 986 30.02 -2.57 -2.72
C GLY A 986 28.96 -1.81 -3.52
N GLN A 987 27.75 -1.72 -2.96
CA GLN A 987 26.60 -1.00 -3.51
C GLN A 987 26.16 0.10 -2.54
N VAL A 988 26.20 1.35 -2.99
CA VAL A 988 25.92 2.51 -2.12
C VAL A 988 24.47 2.57 -1.65
N TRP A 989 23.51 2.11 -2.44
CA TRP A 989 22.09 2.12 -2.04
C TRP A 989 21.78 1.27 -0.80
N GLN A 990 22.70 0.37 -0.41
CA GLN A 990 22.59 -0.43 0.81
C GLN A 990 23.09 0.31 2.06
N TYR A 991 23.75 1.46 1.89
CA TYR A 991 24.40 2.15 3.00
C TYR A 991 23.36 2.87 3.87
N PRO A 992 23.50 2.84 5.20
CA PRO A 992 22.63 3.61 6.07
C PRO A 992 22.94 5.11 5.89
N LEU A 993 21.94 5.86 5.42
CA LEU A 993 22.02 7.31 5.27
C LEU A 993 21.51 8.01 6.53
N SER A 994 22.05 9.19 6.82
CA SER A 994 21.53 10.02 7.91
C SER A 994 20.13 10.54 7.57
N SER A 995 19.30 10.84 8.57
CA SER A 995 17.95 11.39 8.31
C SER A 995 17.97 12.68 7.51
N GLN A 996 19.02 13.50 7.66
CA GLN A 996 19.22 14.71 6.86
C GLN A 996 19.50 14.37 5.39
N MET A 997 20.41 13.43 5.12
CA MET A 997 20.70 12.98 3.76
C MET A 997 19.46 12.40 3.10
N THR A 998 18.76 11.49 3.77
CA THR A 998 17.54 10.86 3.25
C THR A 998 16.47 11.90 2.89
N LYS A 999 16.27 12.91 3.75
CA LYS A 999 15.31 13.98 3.49
C LYS A 999 15.67 14.77 2.23
N VAL A 1000 16.93 15.24 2.13
CA VAL A 1000 17.37 16.05 0.98
C VAL A 1000 17.30 15.23 -0.32
N ILE A 1001 17.77 13.97 -0.29
CA ILE A 1001 17.72 13.08 -1.46
C ILE A 1001 16.27 12.88 -1.91
N SER A 1002 15.34 12.64 -0.98
CA SER A 1002 13.92 12.45 -1.32
C SER A 1002 13.29 13.69 -1.95
N GLU A 1003 13.56 14.88 -1.40
CA GLU A 1003 13.07 16.15 -1.96
C GLU A 1003 13.65 16.43 -3.35
N VAL A 1004 14.95 16.14 -3.55
CA VAL A 1004 15.58 16.28 -4.86
C VAL A 1004 15.06 15.25 -5.86
N ASP A 1005 14.88 13.99 -5.46
CA ASP A 1005 14.39 12.92 -6.33
C ASP A 1005 12.97 13.21 -6.83
N GLU A 1006 12.08 13.73 -5.97
CA GLU A 1006 10.74 14.17 -6.36
C GLU A 1006 10.80 15.31 -7.39
N TYR A 1007 11.64 16.32 -7.14
CA TYR A 1007 11.89 17.41 -8.09
C TYR A 1007 12.46 16.91 -9.43
N VAL A 1008 13.47 16.05 -9.38
CA VAL A 1008 14.15 15.51 -10.57
C VAL A 1008 13.19 14.67 -11.39
N LYS A 1009 12.41 13.78 -10.77
CA LYS A 1009 11.41 12.97 -11.46
C LYS A 1009 10.43 13.84 -12.26
N ASP A 1010 9.86 14.88 -11.64
CA ASP A 1010 8.98 15.85 -12.30
C ASP A 1010 9.67 16.55 -13.48
N ARG A 1011 10.92 17.01 -13.28
CA ARG A 1011 11.67 17.73 -14.31
C ARG A 1011 12.07 16.87 -15.48
N LEU A 1012 12.51 15.64 -15.25
CA LEU A 1012 12.87 14.70 -16.32
C LEU A 1012 11.66 14.43 -17.21
N ILE A 1013 10.49 14.16 -16.63
CA ILE A 1013 9.25 13.93 -17.39
C ILE A 1013 8.92 15.14 -18.26
N LYS A 1014 8.90 16.35 -17.67
CA LYS A 1014 8.62 17.60 -18.40
C LYS A 1014 9.61 17.86 -19.52
N MET A 1015 10.88 17.56 -19.30
CA MET A 1015 11.93 17.77 -20.27
C MET A 1015 11.88 16.75 -21.42
N ILE A 1016 11.53 15.49 -21.14
CA ILE A 1016 11.38 14.45 -22.17
C ILE A 1016 10.24 14.81 -23.13
N VAL A 1017 9.14 15.37 -22.65
CA VAL A 1017 8.00 15.76 -23.50
C VAL A 1017 8.13 17.15 -24.13
N ALA A 1018 9.07 17.97 -23.66
CA ALA A 1018 9.29 19.32 -24.18
C ALA A 1018 9.88 19.30 -25.61
N PRO A 1019 9.73 20.39 -26.39
CA PRO A 1019 10.38 20.50 -27.70
C PRO A 1019 11.91 20.29 -27.60
N GLU A 1020 12.49 19.56 -28.56
CA GLU A 1020 13.92 19.19 -28.52
C GLU A 1020 14.87 20.38 -28.36
N LYS A 1021 14.53 21.53 -28.96
CA LYS A 1021 15.30 22.78 -28.86
C LYS A 1021 15.42 23.32 -27.44
N ASP A 1022 14.49 22.98 -26.55
CA ASP A 1022 14.41 23.49 -25.18
C ASP A 1022 15.10 22.53 -24.19
N PHE A 1023 15.43 21.31 -24.61
CA PHE A 1023 16.00 20.26 -23.77
C PHE A 1023 17.28 20.71 -23.07
N ASP A 1024 18.24 21.28 -23.81
CA ASP A 1024 19.55 21.62 -23.27
C ASP A 1024 19.44 22.72 -22.19
N ALA A 1025 18.53 23.69 -22.36
CA ALA A 1025 18.27 24.74 -21.38
C ALA A 1025 17.58 24.18 -20.12
N ASN A 1026 16.56 23.33 -20.29
CA ASN A 1026 15.84 22.69 -19.19
C ASN A 1026 16.76 21.79 -18.33
N TRP A 1027 17.71 21.09 -18.97
CA TRP A 1027 18.69 20.26 -18.27
C TRP A 1027 19.60 21.10 -17.37
N GLU A 1028 20.16 22.20 -17.89
CA GLU A 1028 21.01 23.06 -17.07
C GLU A 1028 20.24 23.74 -15.94
N GLU A 1029 19.00 24.19 -16.19
CA GLU A 1029 18.13 24.72 -15.12
C GLU A 1029 17.88 23.67 -14.02
N MET A 1030 17.59 22.42 -14.41
CA MET A 1030 17.42 21.33 -13.45
C MET A 1030 18.69 21.13 -12.62
N ARG A 1031 19.87 21.07 -13.24
CA ARG A 1031 21.15 20.91 -12.56
C ARG A 1031 21.45 22.05 -11.59
N GLU A 1032 21.25 23.30 -12.00
CA GLU A 1032 21.43 24.45 -11.11
C GLU A 1032 20.51 24.39 -9.89
N ASN A 1033 19.26 23.96 -10.07
CA ASN A 1033 18.31 23.85 -8.97
C ASN A 1033 18.65 22.68 -8.03
N ILE A 1034 19.09 21.53 -8.54
CA ILE A 1034 19.62 20.43 -7.73
C ILE A 1034 20.79 20.93 -6.84
N ILE A 1035 21.70 21.74 -7.41
CA ILE A 1035 22.81 22.33 -6.65
C ILE A 1035 22.29 23.28 -5.56
N LYS A 1036 21.31 24.15 -5.88
CA LYS A 1036 20.68 25.08 -4.91
C LYS A 1036 19.93 24.35 -3.79
N MET A 1037 19.42 23.15 -4.05
CA MET A 1037 18.78 22.28 -3.05
C MET A 1037 19.80 21.60 -2.10
N GLY A 1038 21.10 21.85 -2.29
CA GLY A 1038 22.15 21.39 -1.37
C GLY A 1038 22.84 20.08 -1.78
N MET A 1039 22.61 19.57 -3.00
CA MET A 1039 23.11 18.25 -3.39
C MET A 1039 24.65 18.13 -3.42
N ILE A 1040 25.38 19.24 -3.57
CA ILE A 1040 26.85 19.21 -3.49
C ILE A 1040 27.34 18.80 -2.08
N GLU A 1041 26.66 19.28 -1.04
CA GLU A 1041 26.99 18.88 0.33
C GLU A 1041 26.66 17.40 0.57
N ILE A 1042 25.55 16.92 0.00
CA ILE A 1042 25.15 15.50 0.09
C ILE A 1042 26.14 14.60 -0.67
N ASN A 1043 26.67 15.02 -1.82
CA ASN A 1043 27.76 14.33 -2.52
C ASN A 1043 29.00 14.16 -1.62
N ASN A 1044 29.41 15.22 -0.93
CA ASN A 1044 30.55 15.18 -0.01
C ASN A 1044 30.29 14.22 1.16
N GLN A 1045 29.11 14.29 1.76
CA GLN A 1045 28.73 13.40 2.86
C GLN A 1045 28.70 11.92 2.42
N CYS A 1046 28.17 11.63 1.23
CA CYS A 1046 28.18 10.28 0.66
C CYS A 1046 29.61 9.81 0.37
N THR A 1047 30.46 10.67 -0.16
CA THR A 1047 31.89 10.38 -0.39
C THR A 1047 32.61 10.01 0.90
N GLU A 1048 32.42 10.79 1.96
CA GLU A 1048 33.02 10.49 3.26
C GLU A 1048 32.46 9.20 3.87
N LEU A 1049 31.17 8.91 3.68
CA LEU A 1049 30.56 7.66 4.10
C LEU A 1049 31.19 6.45 3.40
N ILE A 1050 31.43 6.53 2.08
CA ILE A 1050 32.13 5.49 1.32
C ILE A 1050 33.56 5.31 1.81
N LYS A 1051 34.34 6.39 1.92
CA LYS A 1051 35.72 6.33 2.42
C LYS A 1051 35.80 5.78 3.84
N MET A 1052 34.82 6.10 4.70
CA MET A 1052 34.70 5.52 6.04
C MET A 1052 34.47 4.01 5.98
N LYS A 1053 33.54 3.53 5.13
CA LYS A 1053 33.27 2.09 4.97
C LYS A 1053 34.50 1.34 4.45
N MET A 1054 35.25 1.92 3.52
CA MET A 1054 36.52 1.33 3.04
C MET A 1054 37.51 1.11 4.18
N LYS A 1055 37.74 2.14 5.01
CA LYS A 1055 38.61 2.04 6.19
C LYS A 1055 38.11 1.03 7.22
N LEU A 1056 36.79 0.82 7.30
CA LEU A 1056 36.19 -0.14 8.23
C LEU A 1056 36.40 -1.59 7.75
N TRP A 1057 36.36 -1.81 6.44
CA TRP A 1057 36.54 -3.14 5.83
C TRP A 1057 38.01 -3.58 5.77
N GLU A 1058 38.96 -2.65 5.88
CA GLU A 1058 40.39 -2.94 6.01
C GLU A 1058 40.81 -3.39 7.43
N LYS A 1059 39.94 -3.23 8.44
CA LYS A 1059 40.18 -3.63 9.83
C LYS A 1059 39.54 -4.98 10.14
#